data_AF-A0A7C8UP87-F1
#
_entry.id   AF-A0A7C8UP87-F1
#
_cell.length_a   1.000
_cell.length_b   1.000
_cell.length_c   1.000
_cell.angle_alpha   90.00
_cell.angle_beta   90.00
_cell.angle_gamma   90.00
#
_symmetry.space_group_name_H-M   'P 1'
#
loop_
_entity.id
_entity.type
_entity.pdbx_description
1 polymer ?
#
loop_
_entity_poly.entity_id
_entity_poly.type
_entity_poly.pdbx_seq_one_letter_code
_entity_poly.pdbx_strand_id
1 'polypeptide(L)'
;MANNSGGFNDAFARLHVSEKPIEGKQITTTTISSHSPTSYRDVTQLFRQACQGLDVGQLVKDPNFTLFEAVGALEIMDPKMDSGLLKPGEDDTPSELYQPVLPEEIIGIMDQLLSSEMSWHDGAALSQTVFTCLYIDNLLSLNPSSLEEAKFNLPPSETHQPGSPTYQLLHIVLRAYCVGLIKCCERVNLQILAEHTYEEEDFVTQTYNVSLLDFITVAEINKLLVSAIEYVDSTAAPWPNNIKMALKARLAFRKLFLTELSRDVKEMVDKRSNWDGCITLLSTIGITRNLGIAVPSVFSIAVQRKLASTVPPRPIVQIPFEEAFTIVSRLCKDAKEILRVLTYSGATNLMTFFLRFTARKPQPSTYVRSLLQTLFFSNHVALGRMQISHILLEDVKELCLPADDLFDPRNELSEMPSDTRFQIHQRMKWFVERAGNSYITLYRTICQNRSRLRRNLCHLIVDWDALQIECEEIDGELQQLIKEEPVLHNDNISYAFSLSSWVYHYKLRQMEWIIFLGFELEVYLPHEFAGMYWYLQYFLRTRLQHLERIRHFVHPGVAVDSPLAATRSKECIASAQDIANAQATVNFTLLEAAALQELCSAMIFLYTALARLGLVKTPPQPYSTDVMRYELRMKPFLTIGCPDVVPFEDFKALVDNPDIEVRFSMKPYWSRE
;
A
#
# COMPACT_ATOMS: atom_id res chain seq x y z
N MET A 1 4.90 -53.10 -4.25
CA MET A 1 4.24 -54.42 -4.41
C MET A 1 2.79 -54.18 -4.81
N ALA A 2 2.33 -54.91 -5.83
CA ALA A 2 0.96 -55.10 -6.33
C ALA A 2 0.17 -53.88 -6.87
N ASN A 3 0.07 -53.85 -8.21
CA ASN A 3 -0.92 -53.14 -9.02
C ASN A 3 -2.36 -53.49 -8.59
N ASN A 4 -3.26 -52.50 -8.55
CA ASN A 4 -4.70 -52.75 -8.60
C ASN A 4 -5.41 -51.66 -9.42
N SER A 5 -5.19 -51.68 -10.74
CA SER A 5 -5.82 -50.80 -11.74
C SER A 5 -7.09 -51.41 -12.38
N GLY A 6 -7.77 -52.33 -11.68
CA GLY A 6 -8.86 -53.14 -12.26
C GLY A 6 -10.30 -52.70 -11.97
N GLY A 7 -10.54 -51.66 -11.17
CA GLY A 7 -11.89 -51.41 -10.61
C GLY A 7 -12.84 -50.52 -11.43
N PHE A 8 -12.32 -49.62 -12.27
CA PHE A 8 -13.14 -48.51 -12.80
C PHE A 8 -13.85 -48.84 -14.12
N ASN A 9 -13.29 -49.73 -14.95
CA ASN A 9 -13.86 -50.05 -16.26
C ASN A 9 -14.96 -51.14 -16.24
N ASP A 10 -15.02 -51.96 -15.19
CA ASP A 10 -15.92 -53.14 -15.17
C ASP A 10 -17.35 -52.79 -14.69
N ALA A 11 -17.55 -51.64 -14.04
CA ALA A 11 -18.87 -51.17 -13.60
C ALA A 11 -19.69 -50.55 -14.74
N PHE A 12 -19.04 -49.91 -15.72
CA PHE A 12 -19.72 -49.29 -16.87
C PHE A 12 -20.16 -50.30 -17.94
N ALA A 13 -19.47 -51.45 -18.04
CA ALA A 13 -19.75 -52.47 -19.06
C ALA A 13 -21.02 -53.30 -18.78
N ARG A 14 -21.62 -53.22 -17.58
CA ARG A 14 -22.75 -54.07 -17.17
C ARG A 14 -24.12 -53.42 -17.28
N LEU A 15 -24.23 -52.19 -17.79
CA LEU A 15 -25.50 -51.50 -17.97
C LEU A 15 -25.96 -51.53 -19.43
N HIS A 16 -26.38 -52.71 -19.91
CA HIS A 16 -27.23 -52.81 -21.10
C HIS A 16 -28.68 -52.56 -20.69
N VAL A 17 -29.26 -51.44 -21.11
CA VAL A 17 -30.71 -51.21 -21.03
C VAL A 17 -31.23 -50.77 -22.39
N SER A 18 -32.12 -51.59 -22.92
CA SER A 18 -32.90 -51.43 -24.16
C SER A 18 -33.59 -50.07 -24.23
N GLU A 19 -33.43 -49.37 -25.36
CA GLU A 19 -34.24 -48.20 -25.71
C GLU A 19 -35.71 -48.61 -25.90
N LYS A 20 -36.60 -48.03 -25.09
CA LYS A 20 -38.03 -47.92 -25.43
C LYS A 20 -38.47 -46.49 -25.12
N PRO A 21 -39.18 -45.81 -26.06
CA PRO A 21 -39.69 -44.47 -25.82
C PRO A 21 -40.96 -44.55 -24.97
N ILE A 22 -41.09 -43.66 -23.98
CA ILE A 22 -42.32 -43.44 -23.21
C ILE A 22 -42.77 -42.00 -23.48
N GLU A 23 -43.99 -41.86 -24.01
CA GLU A 23 -44.65 -40.58 -24.27
C GLU A 23 -45.18 -39.93 -22.98
N GLY A 24 -45.03 -38.60 -22.90
CA GLY A 24 -46.06 -37.68 -22.39
C GLY A 24 -45.97 -37.18 -20.95
N LYS A 25 -45.51 -35.93 -20.78
CA LYS A 25 -46.27 -34.80 -20.20
C LYS A 25 -45.44 -33.49 -20.24
N GLN A 26 -46.02 -32.45 -20.83
CA GLN A 26 -45.42 -31.11 -20.97
C GLN A 26 -45.29 -30.41 -19.62
N ILE A 27 -44.07 -30.00 -19.28
CA ILE A 27 -43.77 -28.95 -18.30
C ILE A 27 -43.15 -27.82 -19.12
N THR A 28 -43.73 -26.62 -19.03
CA THR A 28 -43.25 -25.41 -19.70
C THR A 28 -41.93 -24.96 -19.08
N THR A 29 -40.83 -25.40 -19.67
CA THR A 29 -39.48 -24.89 -19.42
C THR A 29 -39.16 -23.77 -20.41
N THR A 30 -38.77 -22.61 -19.89
CA THR A 30 -38.25 -21.49 -20.69
C THR A 30 -36.94 -21.94 -21.36
N THR A 31 -37.00 -22.23 -22.65
CA THR A 31 -35.88 -22.75 -23.45
C THR A 31 -34.81 -21.68 -23.66
N ILE A 32 -33.60 -21.90 -23.14
CA ILE A 32 -32.40 -21.20 -23.59
C ILE A 32 -32.10 -21.67 -25.01
N SER A 33 -32.24 -20.80 -26.01
CA SER A 33 -31.95 -21.12 -27.41
C SER A 33 -30.44 -21.12 -27.67
N SER A 34 -29.79 -22.27 -27.50
CA SER A 34 -28.43 -22.50 -28.03
C SER A 34 -28.55 -23.05 -29.46
N HIS A 35 -27.95 -22.38 -30.45
CA HIS A 35 -27.86 -22.85 -31.83
C HIS A 35 -26.82 -23.99 -32.01
N SER A 36 -27.01 -25.10 -31.30
CA SER A 36 -26.45 -26.42 -31.63
C SER A 36 -27.38 -27.51 -31.08
N PRO A 37 -27.67 -28.60 -31.82
CA PRO A 37 -28.54 -29.66 -31.34
C PRO A 37 -27.73 -30.61 -30.44
N THR A 38 -27.41 -30.15 -29.23
CA THR A 38 -26.86 -31.02 -28.19
C THR A 38 -28.00 -31.79 -27.53
N SER A 39 -28.03 -33.11 -27.75
CA SER A 39 -28.93 -34.03 -27.05
C SER A 39 -28.48 -34.16 -25.60
N TYR A 40 -29.28 -33.67 -24.66
CA TYR A 40 -29.05 -33.87 -23.23
C TYR A 40 -29.72 -35.17 -22.77
N ARG A 41 -29.04 -35.94 -21.92
CA ARG A 41 -29.57 -37.15 -21.26
C ARG A 41 -29.67 -36.90 -19.75
N ASP A 42 -30.85 -37.07 -19.18
CA ASP A 42 -31.04 -37.02 -17.72
C ASP A 42 -30.38 -38.23 -17.04
N VAL A 43 -29.54 -37.94 -16.04
CA VAL A 43 -28.82 -38.94 -15.22
C VAL A 43 -29.16 -38.85 -13.73
N THR A 44 -30.19 -38.09 -13.34
CA THR A 44 -30.55 -37.83 -11.93
C THR A 44 -30.79 -39.11 -11.13
N GLN A 45 -31.55 -40.06 -11.68
CA GLN A 45 -31.85 -41.32 -10.99
C GLN A 45 -30.61 -42.21 -10.84
N LEU A 46 -29.75 -42.26 -11.88
CA LEU A 46 -28.49 -43.01 -11.86
C LEU A 46 -27.56 -42.48 -10.75
N PHE A 47 -27.44 -41.15 -10.64
CA PHE A 47 -26.62 -40.51 -9.61
C PHE A 47 -27.14 -40.81 -8.20
N ARG A 48 -28.46 -40.70 -7.97
CA ARG A 48 -29.07 -41.02 -6.67
C ARG A 48 -28.83 -42.48 -6.25
N GLN A 49 -28.90 -43.42 -7.18
CA GLN A 49 -28.62 -44.83 -6.91
C GLN A 49 -27.15 -45.06 -6.57
N ALA A 50 -26.22 -44.43 -7.30
CA ALA A 50 -24.79 -44.52 -7.00
C ALA A 50 -24.45 -43.97 -5.60
N CYS A 51 -25.04 -42.83 -5.22
CA CYS A 51 -24.83 -42.23 -3.90
C CYS A 51 -25.35 -43.10 -2.74
N GLN A 52 -26.38 -43.93 -2.95
CA GLN A 52 -26.88 -44.86 -1.94
C GLN A 52 -25.88 -45.98 -1.61
N GLY A 53 -24.89 -46.22 -2.47
CA GLY A 53 -23.83 -47.20 -2.24
C GLY A 53 -22.64 -46.67 -1.43
N LEU A 54 -22.64 -45.39 -1.02
CA LEU A 54 -21.56 -44.78 -0.24
C LEU A 54 -21.83 -44.91 1.27
N ASP A 55 -20.78 -45.24 2.03
CA ASP A 55 -20.84 -45.23 3.49
C ASP A 55 -20.71 -43.80 4.06
N VAL A 56 -21.17 -43.61 5.30
CA VAL A 56 -21.01 -42.34 6.03
C VAL A 56 -19.52 -42.00 6.15
N GLY A 57 -19.13 -40.80 5.70
CA GLY A 57 -17.75 -40.32 5.70
C GLY A 57 -16.97 -40.61 4.40
N GLN A 58 -17.56 -41.34 3.45
CA GLN A 58 -16.98 -41.50 2.11
C GLN A 58 -17.32 -40.30 1.22
N LEU A 59 -16.34 -39.89 0.42
CA LEU A 59 -16.47 -38.82 -0.56
C LEU A 59 -15.85 -39.27 -1.88
N VAL A 60 -16.63 -39.18 -2.97
CA VAL A 60 -16.12 -39.39 -4.32
C VAL A 60 -15.63 -38.05 -4.85
N LYS A 61 -14.33 -37.94 -5.09
CA LYS A 61 -13.67 -36.77 -5.64
C LYS A 61 -12.46 -37.20 -6.47
N ASP A 62 -11.92 -36.28 -7.26
CA ASP A 62 -10.61 -36.49 -7.88
C ASP A 62 -9.54 -36.71 -6.79
N PRO A 63 -8.58 -37.63 -6.97
CA PRO A 63 -7.49 -37.85 -6.01
C PRO A 63 -6.70 -36.58 -5.69
N ASN A 64 -6.53 -35.67 -6.66
CA ASN A 64 -5.76 -34.44 -6.53
C ASN A 64 -6.57 -33.27 -5.95
N PHE A 65 -7.90 -33.32 -5.96
CA PHE A 65 -8.74 -32.28 -5.36
C PHE A 65 -8.62 -32.31 -3.84
N THR A 66 -8.31 -31.20 -3.18
CA THR A 66 -8.20 -31.15 -1.72
C THR A 66 -9.48 -30.62 -1.09
N LEU A 67 -9.84 -31.12 0.10
CA LEU A 67 -11.00 -30.58 0.83
C LEU A 67 -10.80 -29.13 1.29
N PHE A 68 -9.55 -28.65 1.34
CA PHE A 68 -9.25 -27.25 1.61
C PHE A 68 -9.74 -26.35 0.47
N GLU A 69 -9.63 -26.78 -0.79
CA GLU A 69 -10.16 -26.04 -1.95
C GLU A 69 -11.69 -25.90 -1.90
N ALA A 70 -12.38 -26.87 -1.28
CA ALA A 70 -13.84 -26.83 -1.13
C ALA A 70 -14.31 -25.80 -0.09
N VAL A 71 -13.44 -25.28 0.79
CA VAL A 71 -13.82 -24.32 1.85
C VAL A 71 -14.30 -22.99 1.26
N GLY A 72 -13.87 -22.64 0.04
CA GLY A 72 -14.32 -21.43 -0.67
C GLY A 72 -15.56 -21.62 -1.56
N ALA A 73 -16.21 -22.79 -1.55
CA ALA A 73 -17.36 -23.05 -2.40
C ALA A 73 -18.60 -22.25 -1.99
N LEU A 74 -19.36 -21.79 -2.98
CA LEU A 74 -20.68 -21.17 -2.78
C LEU A 74 -21.77 -22.24 -2.69
N GLU A 75 -22.77 -22.01 -1.86
CA GLU A 75 -23.92 -22.89 -1.67
C GLU A 75 -25.17 -22.27 -2.30
N ILE A 76 -25.72 -22.93 -3.33
CA ILE A 76 -26.95 -22.51 -4.00
C ILE A 76 -28.14 -22.73 -3.06
N MET A 77 -29.11 -21.81 -3.07
CA MET A 77 -30.25 -21.74 -2.14
C MET A 77 -29.90 -21.37 -0.69
N ASP A 78 -28.64 -21.06 -0.36
CA ASP A 78 -28.30 -20.49 0.94
C ASP A 78 -28.46 -18.95 0.91
N PRO A 79 -29.25 -18.34 1.82
CA PRO A 79 -29.50 -16.89 1.80
C PRO A 79 -28.29 -15.99 2.02
N LYS A 80 -27.16 -16.52 2.51
CA LYS A 80 -25.92 -15.78 2.72
C LYS A 80 -24.90 -16.02 1.60
N MET A 81 -24.94 -17.18 0.94
CA MET A 81 -23.96 -17.59 -0.08
C MET A 81 -24.46 -17.40 -1.51
N ASP A 82 -25.77 -17.49 -1.74
CA ASP A 82 -26.38 -17.38 -3.07
C ASP A 82 -26.86 -15.97 -3.36
N SER A 83 -26.14 -15.25 -4.23
CA SER A 83 -26.55 -13.92 -4.69
C SER A 83 -27.84 -13.96 -5.53
N GLY A 84 -28.10 -15.06 -6.22
CA GLY A 84 -29.27 -15.27 -7.08
C GLY A 84 -30.55 -15.59 -6.31
N LEU A 85 -30.47 -15.84 -4.99
CA LEU A 85 -31.65 -16.11 -4.18
C LEU A 85 -32.43 -14.81 -3.90
N LEU A 86 -33.64 -14.71 -4.46
CA LEU A 86 -34.58 -13.62 -4.17
C LEU A 86 -35.19 -13.79 -2.78
N LYS A 87 -35.22 -12.71 -1.99
CA LYS A 87 -36.01 -12.73 -0.76
C LYS A 87 -37.50 -12.75 -1.10
N PRO A 88 -38.36 -13.32 -0.23
CA PRO A 88 -39.81 -13.28 -0.44
C PRO A 88 -40.31 -11.84 -0.62
N GLY A 89 -40.91 -11.54 -1.78
CA GLY A 89 -41.42 -10.21 -2.12
C GLY A 89 -40.41 -9.27 -2.83
N GLU A 90 -39.22 -9.76 -3.17
CA GLU A 90 -38.23 -9.03 -3.96
C GLU A 90 -38.40 -9.36 -5.45
N ASP A 91 -38.61 -8.34 -6.29
CA ASP A 91 -38.69 -8.50 -7.74
C ASP A 91 -37.30 -8.46 -8.39
N ASP A 92 -37.13 -9.24 -9.46
CA ASP A 92 -35.86 -9.39 -10.20
C ASP A 92 -35.50 -8.12 -11.01
N THR A 93 -36.50 -7.29 -11.31
CA THR A 93 -36.32 -6.00 -11.98
C THR A 93 -36.46 -4.85 -11.00
N PRO A 94 -35.45 -3.96 -10.85
CA PRO A 94 -35.64 -2.71 -10.13
C PRO A 94 -36.65 -1.87 -10.91
N SER A 95 -37.92 -1.87 -10.47
CA SER A 95 -38.99 -1.07 -11.06
C SER A 95 -38.76 0.45 -10.90
N GLU A 96 -37.74 0.84 -10.13
CA GLU A 96 -37.50 2.19 -9.63
C GLU A 96 -36.63 3.09 -10.53
N LEU A 97 -36.20 2.64 -11.71
CA LEU A 97 -35.35 3.44 -12.62
C LEU A 97 -36.04 4.64 -13.30
N TYR A 98 -37.30 4.98 -12.97
CA TYR A 98 -38.13 5.88 -13.80
C TYR A 98 -38.88 7.00 -13.08
N GLN A 99 -38.39 7.49 -11.94
CA GLN A 99 -38.99 8.65 -11.29
C GLN A 99 -38.04 9.87 -11.40
N PRO A 100 -38.52 11.02 -11.91
CA PRO A 100 -37.70 12.17 -12.24
C PRO A 100 -37.07 12.79 -10.99
N VAL A 101 -35.75 12.89 -10.93
CA VAL A 101 -35.02 13.39 -9.76
C VAL A 101 -34.73 14.88 -9.91
N LEU A 102 -35.36 15.70 -9.09
CA LEU A 102 -35.17 17.14 -8.95
C LEU A 102 -33.67 17.51 -8.89
N PRO A 103 -33.27 18.75 -9.22
CA PRO A 103 -31.88 19.19 -9.07
C PRO A 103 -31.27 18.87 -7.70
N GLU A 104 -32.06 19.00 -6.64
CA GLU A 104 -31.75 18.64 -5.26
C GLU A 104 -31.48 17.13 -5.11
N GLU A 105 -32.26 16.29 -5.76
CA GLU A 105 -32.08 14.84 -5.74
C GLU A 105 -30.83 14.41 -6.53
N ILE A 106 -30.52 15.08 -7.65
CA ILE A 106 -29.26 14.87 -8.39
C ILE A 106 -28.05 15.23 -7.53
N ILE A 107 -28.13 16.34 -6.79
CA ILE A 107 -27.09 16.70 -5.81
C ILE A 107 -26.94 15.58 -4.77
N GLY A 108 -28.05 15.06 -4.23
CA GLY A 108 -28.03 13.96 -3.28
C GLY A 108 -27.43 12.67 -3.83
N ILE A 109 -27.73 12.31 -5.09
CA ILE A 109 -27.16 11.15 -5.77
C ILE A 109 -25.65 11.32 -5.96
N MET A 110 -25.20 12.49 -6.43
CA MET A 110 -23.76 12.78 -6.59
C MET A 110 -23.01 12.66 -5.27
N ASP A 111 -23.59 13.14 -4.17
CA ASP A 111 -22.98 13.07 -2.84
C ASP A 111 -22.93 11.64 -2.29
N GLN A 112 -23.97 10.84 -2.53
CA GLN A 112 -23.98 9.41 -2.15
C GLN A 112 -22.98 8.61 -2.99
N LEU A 113 -22.83 8.93 -4.28
CA LEU A 113 -21.83 8.36 -5.17
C LEU A 113 -20.40 8.73 -4.73
N LEU A 114 -20.15 9.98 -4.33
CA LEU A 114 -18.87 10.38 -3.73
C LEU A 114 -18.59 9.57 -2.45
N SER A 115 -19.62 9.37 -1.61
CA SER A 115 -19.48 8.57 -0.39
C SER A 115 -19.18 7.09 -0.68
N SER A 116 -19.77 6.56 -1.75
CA SER A 116 -19.50 5.21 -2.24
C SER A 116 -18.07 5.07 -2.79
N GLU A 117 -17.62 6.05 -3.58
CA GLU A 117 -16.24 6.12 -4.08
C GLU A 117 -15.23 6.19 -2.93
N MET A 118 -15.50 7.01 -1.91
CA MET A 118 -14.61 7.11 -0.75
C MET A 118 -14.62 5.86 0.12
N SER A 119 -15.74 5.13 0.21
CA SER A 119 -15.79 3.82 0.86
C SER A 119 -14.93 2.79 0.13
N TRP A 120 -14.88 2.84 -1.21
CA TRP A 120 -13.98 2.01 -2.01
C TRP A 120 -12.52 2.40 -1.78
N HIS A 121 -12.22 3.70 -1.70
CA HIS A 121 -10.89 4.19 -1.34
C HIS A 121 -10.41 3.74 0.06
N ASP A 122 -11.34 3.42 0.95
CA ASP A 122 -11.09 2.95 2.32
C ASP A 122 -11.14 1.41 2.45
N GLY A 123 -11.16 0.68 1.31
CA GLY A 123 -10.97 -0.77 1.26
C GLY A 123 -12.23 -1.61 1.03
N ALA A 124 -13.42 -1.01 0.90
CA ALA A 124 -14.61 -1.75 0.48
C ALA A 124 -14.52 -2.15 -1.01
N ALA A 125 -15.24 -3.19 -1.43
CA ALA A 125 -15.27 -3.60 -2.84
C ALA A 125 -16.19 -2.71 -3.70
N LEU A 126 -15.92 -2.61 -5.02
CA LEU A 126 -16.80 -1.91 -5.97
C LEU A 126 -18.23 -2.46 -5.97
N SER A 127 -18.38 -3.78 -5.80
CA SER A 127 -19.68 -4.49 -5.67
C SER A 127 -20.51 -4.04 -4.47
N GLN A 128 -19.87 -3.53 -3.41
CA GLN A 128 -20.52 -3.04 -2.20
C GLN A 128 -20.72 -1.51 -2.19
N THR A 129 -20.18 -0.82 -3.19
CA THR A 129 -20.07 0.65 -3.21
C THR A 129 -20.60 1.22 -4.52
N VAL A 130 -19.73 1.65 -5.43
CA VAL A 130 -20.08 2.38 -6.66
C VAL A 130 -21.02 1.59 -7.56
N PHE A 131 -20.82 0.27 -7.68
CA PHE A 131 -21.67 -0.58 -8.53
C PHE A 131 -23.07 -0.80 -7.97
N THR A 132 -23.33 -0.43 -6.71
CA THR A 132 -24.69 -0.53 -6.16
C THR A 132 -25.64 0.52 -6.73
N CYS A 133 -25.11 1.58 -7.36
CA CYS A 133 -25.93 2.61 -7.99
C CYS A 133 -26.55 2.11 -9.31
N LEU A 134 -27.88 2.14 -9.39
CA LEU A 134 -28.64 1.67 -10.56
C LEU A 134 -28.33 2.50 -11.84
N TYR A 135 -27.97 3.77 -11.70
CA TYR A 135 -27.51 4.57 -12.84
C TYR A 135 -26.15 4.11 -13.36
N ILE A 136 -25.25 3.70 -12.47
CA ILE A 136 -23.94 3.15 -12.86
C ILE A 136 -24.13 1.77 -13.51
N ASP A 137 -24.94 0.90 -12.91
CA ASP A 137 -25.30 -0.41 -13.49
C ASP A 137 -25.87 -0.24 -14.91
N ASN A 138 -26.84 0.65 -15.09
CA ASN A 138 -27.43 0.92 -16.40
C ASN A 138 -26.39 1.47 -17.41
N LEU A 139 -25.56 2.42 -16.99
CA LEU A 139 -24.51 3.03 -17.81
C LEU A 139 -23.49 2.00 -18.29
N LEU A 140 -23.14 1.01 -17.46
CA LEU A 140 -22.08 0.02 -17.73
C LEU A 140 -22.62 -1.32 -18.27
N SER A 141 -23.93 -1.57 -18.19
CA SER A 141 -24.57 -2.84 -18.53
C SER A 141 -24.24 -3.42 -19.91
N LEU A 142 -23.91 -2.56 -20.88
CA LEU A 142 -23.56 -2.96 -22.25
C LEU A 142 -22.07 -2.87 -22.56
N ASN A 143 -21.20 -2.68 -21.55
CA ASN A 143 -19.77 -2.48 -21.70
C ASN A 143 -19.43 -1.45 -22.80
N PRO A 144 -19.84 -0.18 -22.62
CA PRO A 144 -19.73 0.82 -23.67
C PRO A 144 -18.27 1.04 -24.07
N SER A 145 -18.02 1.04 -25.38
CA SER A 145 -16.71 1.27 -25.99
C SER A 145 -16.51 2.72 -26.44
N SER A 146 -17.59 3.49 -26.54
CA SER A 146 -17.56 4.90 -26.90
C SER A 146 -18.40 5.77 -25.96
N LEU A 147 -18.20 7.09 -26.04
CA LEU A 147 -18.97 8.03 -25.25
C LEU A 147 -20.47 7.99 -25.61
N GLU A 148 -20.81 7.77 -26.87
CA GLU A 148 -22.19 7.68 -27.35
C GLU A 148 -22.93 6.46 -26.80
N GLU A 149 -22.20 5.36 -26.57
CA GLU A 149 -22.72 4.12 -25.98
C GLU A 149 -22.88 4.25 -24.46
N ALA A 150 -21.98 4.98 -23.79
CA ALA A 150 -22.02 5.25 -22.36
C ALA A 150 -23.13 6.25 -22.00
N LYS A 151 -24.39 5.86 -22.16
CA LYS A 151 -25.59 6.67 -21.85
C LYS A 151 -26.58 5.89 -20.99
N PHE A 152 -27.50 6.60 -20.36
CA PHE A 152 -28.59 5.93 -19.65
C PHE A 152 -29.60 5.39 -20.67
N ASN A 153 -29.79 4.07 -20.70
CA ASN A 153 -30.79 3.40 -21.52
C ASN A 153 -32.05 3.20 -20.68
N LEU A 154 -32.84 4.27 -20.58
CA LEU A 154 -34.10 4.30 -19.83
C LEU A 154 -35.28 4.19 -20.81
N PRO A 155 -36.25 3.25 -20.62
CA PRO A 155 -37.49 3.23 -21.35
C PRO A 155 -38.24 4.57 -21.27
N PRO A 156 -38.95 4.93 -22.34
CA PRO A 156 -39.70 6.16 -22.42
C PRO A 156 -40.83 6.18 -21.37
N SER A 157 -40.99 7.32 -20.71
CA SER A 157 -42.06 7.60 -19.74
C SER A 157 -42.67 8.98 -20.04
N GLU A 158 -43.91 9.23 -19.62
CA GLU A 158 -44.59 10.52 -19.79
C GLU A 158 -43.79 11.69 -19.20
N THR A 159 -43.05 11.45 -18.11
CA THR A 159 -42.19 12.42 -17.42
C THR A 159 -40.75 12.47 -17.95
N HIS A 160 -40.38 11.55 -18.85
CA HIS A 160 -39.02 11.38 -19.37
C HIS A 160 -38.97 11.46 -20.90
N GLN A 161 -39.33 12.64 -21.43
CA GLN A 161 -39.28 12.91 -22.87
C GLN A 161 -37.97 13.62 -23.27
N PRO A 162 -37.35 13.26 -24.40
CA PRO A 162 -36.22 14.00 -24.97
C PRO A 162 -36.52 15.48 -25.10
N GLY A 163 -35.65 16.33 -24.55
CA GLY A 163 -35.81 17.80 -24.57
C GLY A 163 -36.51 18.40 -23.34
N SER A 164 -37.09 17.59 -22.46
CA SER A 164 -37.59 18.09 -21.17
C SER A 164 -36.42 18.52 -20.24
N PRO A 165 -36.60 19.51 -19.35
CA PRO A 165 -35.57 19.91 -18.38
C PRO A 165 -35.08 18.74 -17.52
N THR A 166 -35.98 17.83 -17.13
CA THR A 166 -35.65 16.63 -16.36
C THR A 166 -34.78 15.65 -17.15
N TYR A 167 -35.12 15.40 -18.42
CA TYR A 167 -34.31 14.56 -19.30
C TYR A 167 -32.90 15.14 -19.45
N GLN A 168 -32.79 16.44 -19.71
CA GLN A 168 -31.51 17.11 -19.87
C GLN A 168 -30.69 17.08 -18.58
N LEU A 169 -31.30 17.34 -17.43
CA LEU A 169 -30.64 17.23 -16.13
C LEU A 169 -30.03 15.83 -15.91
N LEU A 170 -30.77 14.77 -16.23
CA LEU A 170 -30.26 13.41 -16.07
C LEU A 170 -29.16 13.09 -17.10
N HIS A 171 -29.44 13.27 -18.39
CA HIS A 171 -28.58 12.82 -19.49
C HIS A 171 -27.41 13.75 -19.79
N ILE A 172 -27.44 15.01 -19.35
CA ILE A 172 -26.32 15.95 -19.51
C ILE A 172 -25.55 16.06 -18.19
N VAL A 173 -26.23 16.31 -17.07
CA VAL A 173 -25.55 16.64 -15.80
C VAL A 173 -25.17 15.39 -15.02
N LEU A 174 -26.12 14.52 -14.66
CA LEU A 174 -25.80 13.31 -13.90
C LEU A 174 -24.91 12.35 -14.69
N ARG A 175 -25.25 12.13 -15.97
CA ARG A 175 -24.44 11.27 -16.85
C ARG A 175 -22.98 11.71 -16.91
N ALA A 176 -22.70 13.00 -17.08
CA ALA A 176 -21.34 13.51 -17.11
C ALA A 176 -20.59 13.24 -15.80
N TYR A 177 -21.27 13.43 -14.66
CA TYR A 177 -20.70 13.11 -13.36
C TYR A 177 -20.41 11.61 -13.19
N CYS A 178 -21.36 10.74 -13.55
CA CYS A 178 -21.21 9.28 -13.47
C CYS A 178 -20.06 8.77 -14.34
N VAL A 179 -20.00 9.20 -15.61
CA VAL A 179 -18.91 8.85 -16.53
C VAL A 179 -17.55 9.33 -15.98
N GLY A 180 -17.50 10.56 -15.47
CA GLY A 180 -16.31 11.09 -14.81
C GLY A 180 -15.89 10.28 -13.58
N LEU A 181 -16.84 9.87 -12.75
CA LEU A 181 -16.60 9.08 -11.53
C LEU A 181 -16.03 7.69 -11.88
N ILE A 182 -16.63 6.99 -12.85
CA ILE A 182 -16.14 5.69 -13.26
C ILE A 182 -14.72 5.79 -13.83
N LYS A 183 -14.43 6.83 -14.61
CA LYS A 183 -13.06 7.04 -15.07
C LYS A 183 -12.10 7.39 -13.93
N CYS A 184 -12.53 8.13 -12.90
CA CYS A 184 -11.72 8.30 -11.68
C CYS A 184 -11.39 6.95 -11.05
N CYS A 185 -12.38 6.05 -10.94
CA CYS A 185 -12.18 4.70 -10.42
C CYS A 185 -11.18 3.91 -11.28
N GLU A 186 -11.28 3.99 -12.62
CA GLU A 186 -10.30 3.37 -13.52
C GLU A 186 -8.87 3.86 -13.25
N ARG A 187 -8.65 5.18 -13.20
CA ARG A 187 -7.31 5.75 -12.97
C ARG A 187 -6.74 5.33 -11.61
N VAL A 188 -7.56 5.34 -10.57
CA VAL A 188 -7.14 4.86 -9.23
C VAL A 188 -6.81 3.37 -9.26
N ASN A 189 -7.63 2.55 -9.91
CA ASN A 189 -7.44 1.11 -9.98
C ASN A 189 -6.13 0.77 -10.74
N LEU A 190 -5.90 1.39 -11.89
CA LEU A 190 -4.65 1.26 -12.65
C LEU A 190 -3.42 1.71 -11.85
N GLN A 191 -3.52 2.82 -11.11
CA GLN A 191 -2.45 3.32 -10.27
C GLN A 191 -2.09 2.36 -9.12
N ILE A 192 -3.07 1.68 -8.55
CA ILE A 192 -2.86 0.70 -7.47
C ILE A 192 -2.28 -0.59 -8.04
N LEU A 193 -2.80 -1.08 -9.17
CA LEU A 193 -2.29 -2.27 -9.86
C LEU A 193 -0.86 -2.11 -10.39
N ALA A 194 -0.43 -0.88 -10.69
CA ALA A 194 0.92 -0.59 -11.16
C ALA A 194 2.00 -0.69 -10.06
N GLU A 195 1.61 -0.68 -8.79
CA GLU A 195 2.52 -0.54 -7.65
C GLU A 195 2.36 -1.66 -6.62
N HIS A 196 3.33 -1.79 -5.70
CA HIS A 196 3.28 -2.84 -4.69
C HIS A 196 2.26 -2.51 -3.60
N THR A 197 1.15 -3.23 -3.61
CA THR A 197 0.05 -3.16 -2.63
C THR A 197 -0.50 -4.58 -2.37
N TYR A 198 -1.14 -4.78 -1.21
CA TYR A 198 -1.74 -6.08 -0.87
C TYR A 198 -3.24 -6.08 -1.19
N GLU A 199 -3.65 -6.91 -2.15
CA GLU A 199 -5.05 -7.09 -2.55
C GLU A 199 -5.90 -7.63 -1.39
N GLU A 200 -7.14 -7.15 -1.27
CA GLU A 200 -8.10 -7.44 -0.20
C GLU A 200 -7.66 -7.05 1.22
N GLU A 201 -6.48 -6.45 1.38
CA GLU A 201 -5.99 -5.91 2.66
C GLU A 201 -5.83 -4.39 2.61
N ASP A 202 -5.05 -3.88 1.66
CA ASP A 202 -4.87 -2.44 1.44
C ASP A 202 -5.97 -1.84 0.55
N PHE A 203 -6.48 -2.64 -0.39
CA PHE A 203 -7.43 -2.20 -1.41
C PHE A 203 -8.08 -3.39 -2.15
N VAL A 204 -9.28 -3.18 -2.70
CA VAL A 204 -9.96 -4.16 -3.56
C VAL A 204 -10.00 -3.65 -5.00
N THR A 205 -9.19 -4.23 -5.87
CA THR A 205 -9.06 -3.86 -7.30
C THR A 205 -10.07 -4.60 -8.18
N GLN A 206 -10.76 -5.61 -7.67
CA GLN A 206 -11.68 -6.45 -8.44
C GLN A 206 -12.82 -5.64 -9.08
N THR A 207 -12.95 -5.75 -10.41
CA THR A 207 -13.97 -5.07 -11.22
C THR A 207 -15.11 -5.98 -11.67
N TYR A 208 -15.05 -7.28 -11.34
CA TYR A 208 -16.14 -8.25 -11.61
C TYR A 208 -16.53 -8.36 -13.10
N ASN A 209 -15.53 -8.27 -14.00
CA ASN A 209 -15.70 -8.23 -15.46
C ASN A 209 -16.52 -7.03 -15.98
N VAL A 210 -16.64 -5.96 -15.19
CA VAL A 210 -17.22 -4.69 -15.62
C VAL A 210 -16.10 -3.77 -16.11
N SER A 211 -16.19 -3.28 -17.35
CA SER A 211 -15.23 -2.29 -17.86
C SER A 211 -15.43 -0.94 -17.17
N LEU A 212 -14.34 -0.32 -16.73
CA LEU A 212 -14.35 1.02 -16.13
C LEU A 212 -14.16 2.11 -17.19
N LEU A 213 -14.78 1.93 -18.37
CA LEU A 213 -14.69 2.81 -19.54
C LEU A 213 -13.28 2.85 -20.15
N ASP A 214 -12.66 1.69 -20.30
CA ASP A 214 -11.24 1.56 -20.68
C ASP A 214 -10.92 2.20 -22.05
N PHE A 215 -11.88 2.14 -22.99
CA PHE A 215 -11.72 2.65 -24.35
C PHE A 215 -11.99 4.16 -24.51
N ILE A 216 -12.57 4.81 -23.49
CA ILE A 216 -12.92 6.24 -23.54
C ILE A 216 -11.78 7.06 -22.94
N THR A 217 -11.30 8.07 -23.67
CA THR A 217 -10.16 8.87 -23.21
C THR A 217 -10.56 9.88 -22.14
N VAL A 218 -9.59 10.22 -21.27
CA VAL A 218 -9.75 11.29 -20.27
C VAL A 218 -10.10 12.64 -20.91
N ALA A 219 -9.58 12.91 -22.12
CA ALA A 219 -9.85 14.13 -22.86
C ALA A 219 -11.32 14.24 -23.30
N GLU A 220 -11.93 13.15 -23.76
CA GLU A 220 -13.34 13.10 -24.14
C GLU A 220 -14.26 13.31 -22.93
N ILE A 221 -13.94 12.67 -21.81
CA ILE A 221 -14.70 12.80 -20.57
C ILE A 221 -14.58 14.23 -20.01
N ASN A 222 -13.39 14.82 -20.07
CA ASN A 222 -13.20 16.22 -19.69
C ASN A 222 -14.03 17.18 -20.57
N LYS A 223 -14.14 16.92 -21.88
CA LYS A 223 -15.04 17.70 -22.75
C LYS A 223 -16.51 17.54 -22.32
N LEU A 224 -16.94 16.32 -22.03
CA LEU A 224 -18.31 16.05 -21.55
C LEU A 224 -18.62 16.81 -20.25
N LEU A 225 -17.70 16.79 -19.29
CA LEU A 225 -17.83 17.51 -18.02
C LEU A 225 -17.89 19.03 -18.23
N VAL A 226 -17.10 19.58 -19.15
CA VAL A 226 -17.15 21.01 -19.51
C VAL A 226 -18.50 21.35 -20.13
N SER A 227 -18.98 20.57 -21.10
CA SER A 227 -20.30 20.80 -21.71
C SER A 227 -21.44 20.72 -20.70
N ALA A 228 -21.34 19.84 -19.69
CA ALA A 228 -22.32 19.77 -18.61
C ALA A 228 -22.28 21.02 -17.71
N ILE A 229 -21.10 21.56 -17.40
CA ILE A 229 -20.95 22.81 -16.64
C ILE A 229 -21.55 23.99 -17.42
N GLU A 230 -21.23 24.10 -18.71
CA GLU A 230 -21.77 25.13 -19.61
C GLU A 230 -23.30 25.06 -19.75
N TYR A 231 -23.85 23.85 -19.78
CA TYR A 231 -25.30 23.63 -19.76
C TYR A 231 -25.94 24.15 -18.46
N VAL A 232 -25.36 23.88 -17.29
CA VAL A 232 -25.88 24.38 -16.00
C VAL A 232 -25.88 25.92 -15.95
N ASP A 233 -24.90 26.57 -16.59
CA ASP A 233 -24.86 28.03 -16.70
C ASP A 233 -25.92 28.57 -17.65
N SER A 234 -26.00 28.00 -18.85
CA SER A 234 -26.83 28.51 -19.96
C SER A 234 -28.30 28.08 -19.90
N THR A 235 -28.65 27.08 -19.08
CA THR A 235 -30.01 26.57 -19.01
C THR A 235 -31.02 27.64 -18.57
N ALA A 236 -32.11 27.73 -19.32
CA ALA A 236 -33.29 28.55 -19.01
C ALA A 236 -34.18 27.91 -17.92
N ALA A 237 -33.81 26.72 -17.42
CA ALA A 237 -34.53 26.10 -16.31
C ALA A 237 -34.53 27.01 -15.07
N PRO A 238 -35.65 27.13 -14.34
CA PRO A 238 -35.82 28.07 -13.23
C PRO A 238 -35.14 27.57 -11.94
N TRP A 239 -33.90 27.13 -12.03
CA TRP A 239 -33.14 26.64 -10.87
C TRP A 239 -32.54 27.81 -10.08
N PRO A 240 -32.69 27.83 -8.75
CA PRO A 240 -32.02 28.78 -7.88
C PRO A 240 -30.49 28.83 -8.10
N ASN A 241 -29.87 30.00 -7.92
CA ASN A 241 -28.43 30.17 -8.14
C ASN A 241 -27.57 29.27 -7.25
N ASN A 242 -28.00 28.98 -6.02
CA ASN A 242 -27.32 28.06 -5.11
C ASN A 242 -27.35 26.61 -5.62
N ILE A 243 -28.44 26.16 -6.27
CA ILE A 243 -28.54 24.85 -6.93
C ILE A 243 -27.58 24.77 -8.12
N LYS A 244 -27.57 25.80 -8.98
CA LYS A 244 -26.61 25.87 -10.11
C LYS A 244 -25.17 25.82 -9.60
N MET A 245 -24.85 26.57 -8.55
CA MET A 245 -23.53 26.56 -7.91
C MET A 245 -23.16 25.17 -7.36
N ALA A 246 -24.10 24.48 -6.70
CA ALA A 246 -23.89 23.15 -6.13
C ALA A 246 -23.60 22.08 -7.20
N LEU A 247 -24.37 22.08 -8.31
CA LEU A 247 -24.15 21.17 -9.44
C LEU A 247 -22.81 21.45 -10.13
N LYS A 248 -22.51 22.73 -10.40
CA LYS A 248 -21.23 23.13 -11.01
C LYS A 248 -20.04 22.73 -10.16
N ALA A 249 -20.09 22.92 -8.84
CA ALA A 249 -18.99 22.58 -7.95
C ALA A 249 -18.64 21.08 -8.03
N ARG A 250 -19.65 20.19 -8.08
CA ARG A 250 -19.48 18.74 -8.19
C ARG A 250 -18.92 18.30 -9.54
N LEU A 251 -19.43 18.86 -10.65
CA LEU A 251 -18.92 18.61 -11.99
C LEU A 251 -17.47 19.13 -12.17
N ALA A 252 -17.21 20.35 -11.70
CA ALA A 252 -15.88 20.95 -11.76
C ALA A 252 -14.88 20.18 -10.90
N PHE A 253 -15.29 19.72 -9.71
CA PHE A 253 -14.46 18.87 -8.86
C PHE A 253 -14.12 17.58 -9.60
N ARG A 254 -15.11 16.92 -10.19
CA ARG A 254 -14.90 15.67 -10.93
C ARG A 254 -13.90 15.86 -12.07
N LYS A 255 -13.98 16.96 -12.82
CA LYS A 255 -13.04 17.31 -13.89
C LYS A 255 -11.61 17.51 -13.37
N LEU A 256 -11.43 18.35 -12.34
CA LEU A 256 -10.09 18.60 -11.79
C LEU A 256 -9.50 17.36 -11.13
N PHE A 257 -10.32 16.59 -10.41
CA PHE A 257 -9.91 15.37 -9.77
C PHE A 257 -9.48 14.32 -10.80
N LEU A 258 -10.30 14.05 -11.82
CA LEU A 258 -9.93 13.15 -12.93
C LEU A 258 -8.63 13.59 -13.62
N THR A 259 -8.46 14.90 -13.82
CA THR A 259 -7.23 15.44 -14.43
C THR A 259 -6.00 15.14 -13.57
N GLU A 260 -6.06 15.39 -12.25
CA GLU A 260 -4.93 15.11 -11.36
C GLU A 260 -4.66 13.61 -11.20
N LEU A 261 -5.70 12.77 -11.12
CA LEU A 261 -5.56 11.30 -11.11
C LEU A 261 -4.95 10.74 -12.41
N SER A 262 -4.97 11.53 -13.49
CA SER A 262 -4.52 11.08 -14.81
C SER A 262 -3.10 11.49 -15.17
N ARG A 263 -2.44 12.30 -14.35
CA ARG A 263 -1.10 12.82 -14.66
C ARG A 263 -0.08 11.69 -14.62
N ASP A 264 0.87 11.73 -15.54
CA ASP A 264 2.08 10.92 -15.44
C ASP A 264 3.15 11.65 -14.61
N VAL A 265 4.25 10.94 -14.29
CA VAL A 265 5.36 11.50 -13.50
C VAL A 265 5.96 12.74 -14.15
N LYS A 266 6.11 12.74 -15.48
CA LYS A 266 6.69 13.86 -16.21
C LYS A 266 5.80 15.10 -16.08
N GLU A 267 4.49 14.94 -16.25
CA GLU A 267 3.54 16.01 -16.06
C GLU A 267 3.55 16.51 -14.62
N MET A 268 3.66 15.64 -13.61
CA MET A 268 3.77 16.02 -12.19
C MET A 268 5.00 16.89 -11.91
N VAL A 269 6.11 16.64 -12.59
CA VAL A 269 7.35 17.44 -12.51
C VAL A 269 7.22 18.77 -13.27
N ASP A 270 6.73 18.73 -14.51
CA ASP A 270 6.79 19.88 -15.43
C ASP A 270 5.65 20.90 -15.22
N LYS A 271 4.50 20.46 -14.69
CA LYS A 271 3.28 21.28 -14.60
C LYS A 271 2.86 21.50 -13.14
N ARG A 272 2.28 22.67 -12.86
CA ARG A 272 1.65 22.93 -11.56
C ARG A 272 0.41 22.07 -11.38
N SER A 273 0.23 21.50 -10.17
CA SER A 273 -0.98 20.74 -9.82
C SER A 273 -2.19 21.61 -9.54
N ASN A 274 -3.37 21.01 -9.75
CA ASN A 274 -4.68 21.60 -9.50
C ASN A 274 -5.32 21.10 -8.21
N TRP A 275 -4.55 20.49 -7.31
CA TRP A 275 -5.05 20.03 -6.00
C TRP A 275 -5.64 21.16 -5.16
N ASP A 276 -5.08 22.38 -5.23
CA ASP A 276 -5.66 23.57 -4.58
C ASP A 276 -7.05 23.90 -5.14
N GLY A 277 -7.25 23.71 -6.44
CA GLY A 277 -8.56 23.84 -7.09
C GLY A 277 -9.56 22.79 -6.58
N CYS A 278 -9.12 21.54 -6.43
CA CYS A 278 -9.93 20.47 -5.85
C CYS A 278 -10.35 20.81 -4.41
N ILE A 279 -9.41 21.25 -3.56
CA ILE A 279 -9.67 21.64 -2.16
C ILE A 279 -10.65 22.82 -2.07
N THR A 280 -10.51 23.79 -2.96
CA THR A 280 -11.43 24.94 -3.04
C THR A 280 -12.84 24.49 -3.41
N LEU A 281 -12.97 23.62 -4.42
CA LEU A 281 -14.26 23.09 -4.86
C LEU A 281 -14.92 22.19 -3.81
N LEU A 282 -14.14 21.37 -3.10
CA LEU A 282 -14.64 20.59 -1.96
C LEU A 282 -15.24 21.53 -0.90
N SER A 283 -14.60 22.67 -0.62
CA SER A 283 -15.15 23.64 0.34
C SER A 283 -16.52 24.18 -0.11
N THR A 284 -16.71 24.44 -1.41
CA THR A 284 -18.03 24.79 -1.97
C THR A 284 -19.04 23.64 -1.91
N ILE A 285 -18.60 22.40 -2.15
CA ILE A 285 -19.45 21.20 -2.04
C ILE A 285 -19.95 21.05 -0.59
N GLY A 286 -19.07 21.23 0.40
CA GLY A 286 -19.44 21.16 1.82
C GLY A 286 -20.51 22.19 2.21
N ILE A 287 -20.35 23.45 1.77
CA ILE A 287 -21.33 24.53 2.06
C ILE A 287 -22.68 24.26 1.37
N THR A 288 -22.68 23.61 0.21
CA THR A 288 -23.88 23.35 -0.60
C THR A 288 -24.49 21.96 -0.38
N ARG A 289 -23.93 21.14 0.53
CA ARG A 289 -24.39 19.77 0.79
C ARG A 289 -25.83 19.69 1.23
N ASN A 290 -26.27 20.64 2.05
CA ASN A 290 -27.64 20.70 2.59
C ASN A 290 -28.75 20.89 1.53
N LEU A 291 -28.38 21.22 0.29
CA LEU A 291 -29.31 21.29 -0.84
C LEU A 291 -29.63 19.91 -1.44
N GLY A 292 -28.87 18.88 -1.08
CA GLY A 292 -29.05 17.53 -1.60
C GLY A 292 -30.18 16.76 -0.89
N ILE A 293 -31.06 16.14 -1.67
CA ILE A 293 -32.09 15.21 -1.18
C ILE A 293 -31.63 13.77 -1.49
N ALA A 294 -31.53 12.93 -0.46
CA ALA A 294 -31.11 11.54 -0.63
C ALA A 294 -32.18 10.73 -1.38
N VAL A 295 -31.74 9.84 -2.27
CA VAL A 295 -32.61 8.94 -3.04
C VAL A 295 -32.14 7.49 -2.82
N PRO A 296 -32.45 6.85 -1.68
CA PRO A 296 -31.91 5.52 -1.36
C PRO A 296 -32.34 4.43 -2.35
N SER A 297 -33.50 4.58 -2.99
CA SER A 297 -34.05 3.64 -3.98
C SER A 297 -33.12 3.40 -5.18
N VAL A 298 -32.24 4.35 -5.52
CA VAL A 298 -31.32 4.18 -6.65
C VAL A 298 -30.04 3.42 -6.28
N PHE A 299 -29.91 2.92 -5.05
CA PHE A 299 -28.78 2.10 -4.59
C PHE A 299 -29.28 0.73 -4.11
N SER A 300 -28.87 -0.34 -4.77
CA SER A 300 -29.38 -1.69 -4.52
C SER A 300 -28.29 -2.76 -4.54
N ILE A 301 -28.43 -3.73 -3.63
CA ILE A 301 -27.58 -4.93 -3.58
C ILE A 301 -27.88 -5.88 -4.75
N ALA A 302 -29.05 -5.75 -5.39
CA ALA A 302 -29.47 -6.61 -6.49
C ALA A 302 -28.51 -6.56 -7.69
N VAL A 303 -27.73 -5.47 -7.84
CA VAL A 303 -26.71 -5.39 -8.90
C VAL A 303 -25.65 -6.48 -8.76
N GLN A 304 -25.34 -6.95 -7.54
CA GLN A 304 -24.37 -8.02 -7.31
C GLN A 304 -24.74 -9.34 -7.99
N ARG A 305 -26.01 -9.56 -8.32
CA ARG A 305 -26.50 -10.73 -9.08
C ARG A 305 -25.94 -10.80 -10.50
N LYS A 306 -25.62 -9.63 -11.08
CA LYS A 306 -25.12 -9.49 -12.45
C LYS A 306 -23.59 -9.54 -12.53
N LEU A 307 -22.92 -9.39 -11.40
CA LEU A 307 -21.47 -9.34 -11.30
C LEU A 307 -20.88 -10.76 -11.34
N ALA A 308 -19.75 -10.94 -12.03
CA ALA A 308 -19.00 -12.19 -12.02
C ALA A 308 -18.26 -12.36 -10.68
N SER A 309 -19.01 -12.72 -9.63
CA SER A 309 -18.50 -12.91 -8.27
C SER A 309 -18.28 -14.39 -7.95
N THR A 310 -17.14 -14.70 -7.35
CA THR A 310 -16.85 -16.00 -6.73
C THR A 310 -17.01 -15.97 -5.21
N VAL A 311 -17.41 -14.83 -4.65
CA VAL A 311 -17.62 -14.62 -3.22
C VAL A 311 -19.10 -14.38 -2.91
N PRO A 312 -19.55 -14.70 -1.68
CA PRO A 312 -20.92 -14.44 -1.25
C PRO A 312 -21.35 -12.99 -1.41
N PRO A 313 -22.65 -12.70 -1.64
CA PRO A 313 -23.16 -11.34 -1.68
C PRO A 313 -22.89 -10.61 -0.36
N ARG A 314 -22.42 -9.37 -0.44
CA ARG A 314 -22.06 -8.56 0.74
C ARG A 314 -22.95 -7.32 0.84
N PRO A 315 -23.30 -6.87 2.05
CA PRO A 315 -24.12 -5.67 2.22
C PRO A 315 -23.46 -4.43 1.60
N ILE A 316 -24.29 -3.48 1.19
CA ILE A 316 -23.82 -2.16 0.72
C ILE A 316 -23.05 -1.51 1.88
N VAL A 317 -21.84 -1.02 1.59
CA VAL A 317 -21.06 -0.21 2.52
C VAL A 317 -21.47 1.25 2.30
N GLN A 318 -22.08 1.85 3.32
CA GLN A 318 -22.48 3.26 3.30
C GLN A 318 -21.83 3.98 4.48
N ILE A 319 -20.92 4.89 4.17
CA ILE A 319 -20.38 5.84 5.15
C ILE A 319 -21.16 7.17 5.08
N PRO A 320 -21.30 7.91 6.20
CA PRO A 320 -21.86 9.25 6.18
C PRO A 320 -21.07 10.20 5.28
N PHE A 321 -21.75 11.19 4.71
CA PHE A 321 -21.11 12.18 3.83
C PHE A 321 -19.94 12.91 4.51
N GLU A 322 -20.04 13.22 5.81
CA GLU A 322 -18.96 13.91 6.54
C GLU A 322 -17.67 13.08 6.62
N GLU A 323 -17.81 11.77 6.73
CA GLU A 323 -16.69 10.84 6.73
C GLU A 323 -16.06 10.76 5.34
N ALA A 324 -16.87 10.57 4.29
CA ALA A 324 -16.42 10.61 2.91
C ALA A 324 -15.74 11.94 2.55
N PHE A 325 -16.31 13.06 2.99
CA PHE A 325 -15.79 14.40 2.79
C PHE A 325 -14.42 14.57 3.46
N THR A 326 -14.25 13.99 4.64
CA THR A 326 -12.98 13.95 5.36
C THR A 326 -11.93 13.12 4.60
N ILE A 327 -12.32 11.94 4.08
CA ILE A 327 -11.44 11.05 3.30
C ILE A 327 -10.97 11.76 2.02
N VAL A 328 -11.88 12.28 1.19
CA VAL A 328 -11.51 12.94 -0.08
C VAL A 328 -10.69 14.21 0.16
N SER A 329 -11.03 15.00 1.19
CA SER A 329 -10.28 16.20 1.55
C SER A 329 -8.86 15.87 1.98
N ARG A 330 -8.68 14.78 2.75
CA ARG A 330 -7.36 14.29 3.14
C ARG A 330 -6.59 13.78 1.94
N LEU A 331 -7.22 12.98 1.08
CA LEU A 331 -6.60 12.47 -0.14
C LEU A 331 -6.06 13.61 -1.01
N CYS A 332 -6.84 14.66 -1.28
CA CYS A 332 -6.36 15.81 -2.06
C CYS A 332 -5.19 16.54 -1.37
N LYS A 333 -5.23 16.70 -0.04
CA LYS A 333 -4.15 17.35 0.72
C LYS A 333 -2.87 16.52 0.73
N ASP A 334 -2.99 15.22 0.96
CA ASP A 334 -1.86 14.30 0.99
C ASP A 334 -1.26 14.12 -0.43
N ALA A 335 -2.09 14.02 -1.47
CA ALA A 335 -1.64 13.97 -2.86
C ALA A 335 -0.95 15.27 -3.31
N LYS A 336 -1.37 16.44 -2.79
CA LYS A 336 -0.64 17.69 -2.97
C LYS A 336 0.72 17.66 -2.25
N GLU A 337 0.72 17.17 -1.03
CA GLU A 337 1.87 17.20 -0.14
C GLU A 337 2.99 16.27 -0.58
N ILE A 338 2.69 15.09 -1.16
CA ILE A 338 3.71 14.21 -1.73
C ILE A 338 4.53 14.89 -2.83
N LEU A 339 3.96 15.87 -3.56
CA LEU A 339 4.70 16.57 -4.62
C LEU A 339 5.88 17.38 -4.08
N ARG A 340 5.95 17.65 -2.78
CA ARG A 340 7.16 18.23 -2.14
C ARG A 340 8.38 17.33 -2.26
N VAL A 341 8.19 16.04 -2.47
CA VAL A 341 9.30 15.10 -2.72
C VAL A 341 10.06 15.45 -4.01
N LEU A 342 9.41 16.13 -4.96
CA LEU A 342 10.03 16.60 -6.21
C LEU A 342 11.05 17.73 -5.96
N THR A 343 10.94 18.46 -4.85
CA THR A 343 11.98 19.37 -4.38
C THR A 343 13.00 18.59 -3.57
N TYR A 344 13.81 17.78 -4.26
CA TYR A 344 14.89 17.00 -3.64
C TYR A 344 15.87 17.89 -2.89
N SER A 345 16.15 17.55 -1.64
CA SER A 345 17.03 18.28 -0.73
C SER A 345 18.01 17.36 0.00
N GLY A 346 18.37 16.23 -0.61
CA GLY A 346 19.26 15.22 -0.04
C GLY A 346 18.55 13.90 0.31
N ALA A 347 19.32 12.82 0.34
CA ALA A 347 18.84 11.46 0.52
C ALA A 347 18.32 11.21 1.94
N THR A 348 18.97 11.78 2.96
CA THR A 348 18.52 11.69 4.36
C THR A 348 17.16 12.38 4.55
N ASN A 349 16.97 13.54 3.91
CA ASN A 349 15.71 14.27 3.92
C ASN A 349 14.61 13.49 3.20
N LEU A 350 14.95 12.84 2.09
CA LEU A 350 14.03 11.99 1.34
C LEU A 350 13.57 10.77 2.17
N MET A 351 14.49 10.03 2.78
CA MET A 351 14.18 8.91 3.68
C MET A 351 13.29 9.36 4.84
N THR A 352 13.62 10.50 5.46
CA THR A 352 12.81 11.10 6.52
C THR A 352 11.41 11.46 6.05
N PHE A 353 11.28 12.02 4.84
CA PHE A 353 9.98 12.31 4.25
C PHE A 353 9.13 11.04 4.11
N PHE A 354 9.68 9.96 3.54
CA PHE A 354 8.96 8.69 3.39
C PHE A 354 8.50 8.12 4.74
N LEU A 355 9.40 8.05 5.73
CA LEU A 355 9.08 7.53 7.06
C LEU A 355 8.03 8.36 7.79
N ARG A 356 8.15 9.69 7.76
CA ARG A 356 7.24 10.59 8.49
C ARG A 356 5.90 10.74 7.78
N PHE A 357 5.89 10.76 6.44
CA PHE A 357 4.67 10.89 5.66
C PHE A 357 3.79 9.65 5.78
N THR A 358 4.37 8.46 5.62
CA THR A 358 3.64 7.17 5.71
C THR A 358 3.21 6.80 7.13
N ALA A 359 3.80 7.42 8.16
CA ALA A 359 3.44 7.24 9.56
C ALA A 359 2.44 8.30 10.10
N ARG A 360 1.87 9.15 9.23
CA ARG A 360 0.82 10.10 9.64
C ARG A 360 -0.35 9.36 10.27
N LYS A 361 -1.05 10.04 11.18
CA LYS A 361 -2.26 9.54 11.84
C LYS A 361 -3.43 10.47 11.48
N PRO A 362 -4.45 9.97 10.75
CA PRO A 362 -4.53 8.64 10.11
C PRO A 362 -3.53 8.48 8.96
N GLN A 363 -3.26 7.22 8.58
CA GLN A 363 -2.31 6.88 7.53
C GLN A 363 -2.78 7.44 6.17
N PRO A 364 -1.86 7.87 5.27
CA PRO A 364 -2.24 8.24 3.92
C PRO A 364 -2.93 7.08 3.19
N SER A 365 -3.95 7.40 2.41
CA SER A 365 -4.72 6.40 1.65
C SER A 365 -3.83 5.53 0.75
N THR A 366 -4.30 4.33 0.42
CA THR A 366 -3.57 3.40 -0.46
C THR A 366 -3.20 4.04 -1.80
N TYR A 367 -4.10 4.81 -2.40
CA TYR A 367 -3.83 5.56 -3.62
C TYR A 367 -2.67 6.56 -3.49
N VAL A 368 -2.58 7.30 -2.38
CA VAL A 368 -1.49 8.26 -2.17
C VAL A 368 -0.17 7.52 -1.92
N ARG A 369 -0.20 6.38 -1.21
CA ARG A 369 0.98 5.55 -0.99
C ARG A 369 1.48 4.93 -2.30
N SER A 370 0.59 4.46 -3.19
CA SER A 370 0.97 4.00 -4.53
C SER A 370 1.51 5.14 -5.38
N LEU A 371 0.91 6.33 -5.33
CA LEU A 371 1.40 7.49 -6.07
C LEU A 371 2.82 7.90 -5.62
N LEU A 372 3.12 7.84 -4.32
CA LEU A 372 4.47 8.06 -3.79
C LEU A 372 5.46 7.01 -4.30
N GLN A 373 5.03 5.75 -4.44
CA GLN A 373 5.84 4.70 -5.08
C GLN A 373 6.14 5.05 -6.54
N THR A 374 5.12 5.41 -7.34
CA THR A 374 5.31 5.79 -8.75
C THR A 374 6.26 6.97 -8.91
N LEU A 375 6.17 7.99 -8.05
CA LEU A 375 7.08 9.13 -8.07
C LEU A 375 8.55 8.74 -7.85
N PHE A 376 8.82 7.61 -7.19
CA PHE A 376 10.18 7.20 -6.84
C PHE A 376 10.70 6.00 -7.65
N PHE A 377 9.83 5.10 -8.12
CA PHE A 377 10.23 3.85 -8.78
C PHE A 377 9.92 3.79 -10.28
N SER A 378 9.09 4.68 -10.83
CA SER A 378 8.67 4.62 -12.23
C SER A 378 9.87 4.66 -13.18
N ASN A 379 10.00 3.62 -14.03
CA ASN A 379 11.10 3.47 -15.00
C ASN A 379 12.52 3.53 -14.40
N HIS A 380 12.71 3.15 -13.13
CA HIS A 380 13.97 3.29 -12.39
C HIS A 380 14.48 4.74 -12.24
N VAL A 381 13.64 5.73 -12.56
CA VAL A 381 13.93 7.15 -12.43
C VAL A 381 13.13 7.71 -11.26
N ALA A 382 13.83 7.98 -10.17
CA ALA A 382 13.28 8.67 -9.01
C ALA A 382 12.98 10.14 -9.32
N LEU A 383 11.84 10.62 -8.82
CA LEU A 383 11.40 12.01 -8.86
C LEU A 383 11.33 12.57 -10.30
N GLY A 384 11.17 11.68 -11.28
CA GLY A 384 11.14 11.98 -12.71
C GLY A 384 12.46 12.50 -13.31
N ARG A 385 13.56 12.55 -12.53
CA ARG A 385 14.81 13.18 -12.99
C ARG A 385 16.11 12.57 -12.45
N MET A 386 16.07 11.64 -11.49
CA MET A 386 17.26 11.11 -10.82
C MET A 386 17.31 9.59 -10.93
N GLN A 387 18.49 9.01 -11.15
CA GLN A 387 18.64 7.56 -11.01
C GLN A 387 18.65 7.19 -9.52
N ILE A 388 18.02 6.07 -9.16
CA ILE A 388 17.99 5.62 -7.77
C ILE A 388 19.41 5.34 -7.23
N SER A 389 20.32 4.86 -8.10
CA SER A 389 21.74 4.69 -7.77
C SER A 389 22.41 5.99 -7.35
N HIS A 390 22.02 7.13 -7.93
CA HIS A 390 22.56 8.43 -7.54
C HIS A 390 22.12 8.81 -6.13
N ILE A 391 20.84 8.61 -5.80
CA ILE A 391 20.28 8.86 -4.46
C ILE A 391 20.95 7.97 -3.42
N LEU A 392 21.18 6.70 -3.74
CA LEU A 392 21.92 5.76 -2.88
C LEU A 392 23.33 6.29 -2.58
N LEU A 393 24.07 6.70 -3.61
CA LEU A 393 25.44 7.20 -3.42
C LEU A 393 25.46 8.55 -2.69
N GLU A 394 24.47 9.42 -2.91
CA GLU A 394 24.30 10.65 -2.11
C GLU A 394 24.02 10.34 -0.63
N ASP A 395 23.23 9.31 -0.33
CA ASP A 395 22.98 8.87 1.06
C ASP A 395 24.27 8.40 1.76
N VAL A 396 25.09 7.63 1.05
CA VAL A 396 26.42 7.23 1.54
C VAL A 396 27.31 8.45 1.78
N LYS A 397 27.30 9.43 0.87
CA LYS A 397 28.08 10.67 0.99
C LYS A 397 27.62 11.53 2.16
N GLU A 398 26.31 11.71 2.32
CA GLU A 398 25.71 12.51 3.38
C GLU A 398 26.00 11.96 4.77
N LEU A 399 26.05 10.64 4.93
CA LEU A 399 26.21 10.00 6.24
C LEU A 399 27.67 9.67 6.57
N CYS A 400 28.38 9.01 5.65
CA CYS A 400 29.65 8.34 5.94
C CYS A 400 30.83 8.89 5.14
N LEU A 401 30.62 9.42 3.93
CA LEU A 401 31.71 9.62 2.96
C LEU A 401 31.57 10.91 2.11
N PRO A 402 31.64 12.11 2.70
CA PRO A 402 31.27 13.37 2.04
C PRO A 402 32.04 13.71 0.76
N ALA A 403 33.31 13.29 0.63
CA ALA A 403 33.96 13.13 -0.66
C ALA A 403 35.13 12.16 -0.56
N ASP A 404 35.28 11.34 -1.59
CA ASP A 404 36.27 10.27 -1.61
C ASP A 404 36.66 9.90 -3.06
N ASP A 405 37.88 9.40 -3.21
CA ASP A 405 38.44 8.89 -4.46
C ASP A 405 37.59 7.73 -5.04
N LEU A 406 36.81 7.04 -4.21
CA LEU A 406 35.84 6.03 -4.61
C LEU A 406 34.77 6.56 -5.58
N PHE A 407 34.41 7.84 -5.48
CA PHE A 407 33.39 8.46 -6.33
C PHE A 407 33.95 9.23 -7.52
N ASP A 408 35.24 9.10 -7.82
CA ASP A 408 35.86 9.82 -8.94
C ASP A 408 35.28 9.34 -10.28
N PRO A 409 34.72 10.24 -11.12
CA PRO A 409 34.20 9.86 -12.44
C PRO A 409 35.25 9.23 -13.35
N ARG A 410 36.54 9.50 -13.11
CA ARG A 410 37.65 8.90 -13.87
C ARG A 410 37.81 7.41 -13.60
N ASN A 411 37.21 6.88 -12.53
CA ASN A 411 37.19 5.45 -12.26
C ASN A 411 36.39 4.70 -13.34
N GLU A 412 35.26 5.26 -13.76
CA GLU A 412 34.40 4.68 -14.81
C GLU A 412 35.02 4.76 -16.21
N LEU A 413 35.91 5.74 -16.44
CA LEU A 413 36.58 5.92 -17.74
C LEU A 413 37.75 4.97 -17.98
N SER A 414 38.25 4.28 -16.95
CA SER A 414 39.33 3.33 -17.12
C SER A 414 38.77 1.97 -17.53
N GLU A 415 39.25 1.41 -18.65
CA GLU A 415 38.82 0.10 -19.17
C GLU A 415 39.85 -1.01 -18.91
N MET A 416 41.06 -0.66 -18.43
CA MET A 416 42.16 -1.60 -18.27
C MET A 416 42.03 -2.38 -16.95
N PRO A 417 41.91 -3.73 -16.96
CA PRO A 417 41.70 -4.51 -15.73
C PRO A 417 42.80 -4.37 -14.66
N SER A 418 44.03 -4.09 -15.09
CA SER A 418 45.18 -3.87 -14.19
C SER A 418 45.20 -2.49 -13.55
N ASP A 419 44.40 -1.53 -14.04
CA ASP A 419 44.32 -0.18 -13.48
C ASP A 419 43.50 -0.20 -12.19
N THR A 420 44.05 0.37 -11.12
CA THR A 420 43.37 0.54 -9.82
C THR A 420 42.01 1.23 -9.98
N ARG A 421 41.90 2.19 -10.90
CA ARG A 421 40.66 2.92 -11.17
C ARG A 421 39.54 2.03 -11.71
N PHE A 422 39.86 1.11 -12.62
CA PHE A 422 38.91 0.11 -13.11
C PHE A 422 38.48 -0.84 -11.99
N GLN A 423 39.40 -1.27 -11.13
CA GLN A 423 39.10 -2.14 -10.00
C GLN A 423 38.19 -1.46 -8.97
N ILE A 424 38.44 -0.18 -8.64
CA ILE A 424 37.56 0.64 -7.79
C ILE A 424 36.16 0.72 -8.41
N HIS A 425 36.07 1.04 -9.72
CA HIS A 425 34.78 1.13 -10.41
C HIS A 425 34.01 -0.19 -10.36
N GLN A 426 34.67 -1.33 -10.58
CA GLN A 426 34.04 -2.66 -10.48
C GLN A 426 33.43 -2.91 -9.10
N ARG A 427 34.12 -2.53 -8.02
CA ARG A 427 33.63 -2.72 -6.65
C ARG A 427 32.50 -1.77 -6.29
N MET A 428 32.61 -0.50 -6.66
CA MET A 428 31.53 0.47 -6.47
C MET A 428 30.29 0.13 -7.29
N LYS A 429 30.47 -0.37 -8.52
CA LYS A 429 29.37 -0.87 -9.34
C LYS A 429 28.66 -2.05 -8.70
N TRP A 430 29.42 -3.05 -8.22
CA TRP A 430 28.86 -4.17 -7.47
C TRP A 430 28.07 -3.69 -6.25
N PHE A 431 28.62 -2.74 -5.48
CA PHE A 431 27.92 -2.16 -4.32
C PHE A 431 26.59 -1.51 -4.73
N VAL A 432 26.59 -0.68 -5.78
CA VAL A 432 25.37 -0.02 -6.28
C VAL A 432 24.31 -1.05 -6.71
N GLU A 433 24.71 -2.10 -7.43
CA GLU A 433 23.78 -3.15 -7.88
C GLU A 433 23.24 -3.97 -6.71
N ARG A 434 24.09 -4.33 -5.75
CA ARG A 434 23.73 -5.16 -4.60
C ARG A 434 22.94 -4.40 -3.54
N ALA A 435 23.47 -3.28 -3.05
CA ALA A 435 22.83 -2.43 -2.04
C ALA A 435 21.61 -1.69 -2.62
N GLY A 436 21.62 -1.36 -3.91
CA GLY A 436 20.49 -0.72 -4.59
C GLY A 436 19.21 -1.55 -4.50
N ASN A 437 19.28 -2.88 -4.61
CA ASN A 437 18.13 -3.76 -4.46
C ASN A 437 17.52 -3.68 -3.04
N SER A 438 18.36 -3.75 -2.01
CA SER A 438 17.94 -3.65 -0.60
C SER A 438 17.38 -2.26 -0.29
N TYR A 439 18.00 -1.21 -0.84
CA TYR A 439 17.59 0.19 -0.69
C TYR A 439 16.21 0.47 -1.32
N ILE A 440 16.00 0.02 -2.57
CA ILE A 440 14.70 0.12 -3.27
C ILE A 440 13.62 -0.63 -2.48
N THR A 441 13.93 -1.83 -2.01
CA THR A 441 12.98 -2.67 -1.27
C THR A 441 12.62 -2.05 0.08
N LEU A 442 13.56 -1.35 0.74
CA LEU A 442 13.28 -0.59 1.96
C LEU A 442 12.28 0.54 1.70
N TYR A 443 12.48 1.38 0.68
CA TYR A 443 11.51 2.43 0.34
C TYR A 443 10.13 1.88 -0.01
N ARG A 444 10.06 0.78 -0.79
CA ARG A 444 8.78 0.11 -1.11
C ARG A 444 8.07 -0.39 0.15
N THR A 445 8.85 -0.91 1.10
CA THR A 445 8.35 -1.44 2.37
C THR A 445 7.81 -0.32 3.26
N ILE A 446 8.45 0.85 3.28
CA ILE A 446 7.97 2.04 4.02
C ILE A 446 6.60 2.51 3.50
N CYS A 447 6.33 2.34 2.19
CA CYS A 447 5.03 2.70 1.59
C CYS A 447 3.88 1.74 1.94
N GLN A 448 4.12 0.62 2.63
CA GLN A 448 3.08 -0.33 2.98
C GLN A 448 2.27 0.12 4.21
N ASN A 449 1.14 -0.55 4.47
CA ASN A 449 0.44 -0.35 5.74
C ASN A 449 1.36 -0.72 6.93
N ARG A 450 1.07 -0.17 8.12
CA ARG A 450 1.97 -0.28 9.29
C ARG A 450 2.25 -1.73 9.70
N SER A 451 1.26 -2.60 9.58
CA SER A 451 1.37 -4.04 9.87
C SER A 451 2.32 -4.75 8.88
N ARG A 452 2.16 -4.48 7.58
CA ARG A 452 3.02 -5.01 6.51
C ARG A 452 4.43 -4.44 6.56
N LEU A 453 4.59 -3.16 6.87
CA LEU A 453 5.89 -2.54 7.13
C LEU A 453 6.65 -3.34 8.20
N ARG A 454 6.05 -3.58 9.38
CA ARG A 454 6.71 -4.35 10.44
C ARG A 454 7.06 -5.76 10.00
N ARG A 455 6.10 -6.46 9.38
CA ARG A 455 6.29 -7.85 8.92
C ARG A 455 7.43 -7.94 7.90
N ASN A 456 7.46 -7.04 6.92
CA ASN A 456 8.46 -7.03 5.87
C ASN A 456 9.84 -6.68 6.43
N LEU A 457 9.95 -5.71 7.35
CA LEU A 457 11.23 -5.41 8.02
C LEU A 457 11.81 -6.62 8.77
N CYS A 458 10.96 -7.44 9.42
CA CYS A 458 11.40 -8.67 10.07
C CYS A 458 12.03 -9.70 9.12
N HIS A 459 11.72 -9.62 7.82
CA HIS A 459 12.33 -10.45 6.78
C HIS A 459 13.52 -9.77 6.13
N LEU A 460 13.41 -8.47 5.84
CA LEU A 460 14.45 -7.70 5.15
C LEU A 460 15.74 -7.61 5.95
N ILE A 461 15.66 -7.54 7.28
CA ILE A 461 16.84 -7.37 8.12
C ILE A 461 17.91 -8.47 7.91
N VAL A 462 17.51 -9.69 7.54
CA VAL A 462 18.44 -10.79 7.24
C VAL A 462 19.27 -10.50 5.98
N ASP A 463 18.65 -9.89 4.95
CA ASP A 463 19.37 -9.46 3.74
C ASP A 463 20.35 -8.31 4.05
N TRP A 464 19.98 -7.40 4.95
CA TRP A 464 20.86 -6.31 5.39
C TRP A 464 22.03 -6.81 6.25
N ASP A 465 21.86 -7.89 7.00
CA ASP A 465 22.95 -8.53 7.76
C ASP A 465 23.96 -9.19 6.81
N ALA A 466 23.49 -9.93 5.81
CA ALA A 466 24.35 -10.48 4.77
C ALA A 466 25.06 -9.37 3.97
N LEU A 467 24.33 -8.33 3.58
CA LEU A 467 24.87 -7.17 2.87
C LEU A 467 25.99 -6.48 3.67
N GLN A 468 25.87 -6.42 5.00
CA GLN A 468 26.93 -5.84 5.82
C GLN A 468 28.24 -6.61 5.67
N ILE A 469 28.19 -7.93 5.79
CA ILE A 469 29.38 -8.80 5.68
C ILE A 469 30.01 -8.64 4.30
N GLU A 470 29.20 -8.70 3.24
CA GLU A 470 29.68 -8.52 1.88
C GLU A 470 30.31 -7.12 1.67
N CYS A 471 29.72 -6.07 2.25
CA CYS A 471 30.29 -4.72 2.19
C CYS A 471 31.57 -4.55 3.02
N GLU A 472 31.73 -5.28 4.13
CA GLU A 472 32.97 -5.28 4.92
C GLU A 472 34.13 -5.88 4.11
N GLU A 473 33.87 -6.95 3.34
CA GLU A 473 34.85 -7.53 2.42
C GLU A 473 35.24 -6.53 1.32
N ILE A 474 34.25 -5.86 0.72
CA ILE A 474 34.48 -4.85 -0.32
C ILE A 474 35.22 -3.62 0.22
N ASP A 475 34.88 -3.11 1.39
CA ASP A 475 35.61 -2.03 2.05
C ASP A 475 37.08 -2.42 2.25
N GLY A 476 37.36 -3.66 2.67
CA GLY A 476 38.73 -4.15 2.83
C GLY A 476 39.53 -4.21 1.53
N GLU A 477 38.90 -4.55 0.41
CA GLU A 477 39.53 -4.48 -0.91
C GLU A 477 39.76 -3.02 -1.35
N LEU A 478 38.76 -2.16 -1.19
CA LEU A 478 38.82 -0.75 -1.55
C LEU A 478 39.91 -0.01 -0.77
N GLN A 479 40.03 -0.28 0.52
CA GLN A 479 41.07 0.22 1.40
C GLN A 479 42.48 -0.03 0.84
N GLN A 480 42.73 -1.24 0.31
CA GLN A 480 44.02 -1.59 -0.30
C GLN A 480 44.25 -0.83 -1.62
N LEU A 481 43.21 -0.65 -2.42
CA LEU A 481 43.26 0.04 -3.71
C LEU A 481 43.54 1.54 -3.55
N ILE A 482 42.88 2.20 -2.60
CA ILE A 482 43.06 3.63 -2.32
C ILE A 482 44.24 3.93 -1.39
N LYS A 483 44.84 2.87 -0.82
CA LYS A 483 45.91 2.93 0.19
C LYS A 483 45.52 3.78 1.38
N GLU A 484 44.35 3.50 1.94
CA GLU A 484 43.84 4.19 3.12
C GLU A 484 44.81 3.99 4.30
N GLU A 485 45.18 5.10 4.94
CA GLU A 485 45.98 5.04 6.17
C GLU A 485 45.04 4.85 7.38
N PRO A 486 45.38 3.95 8.30
CA PRO A 486 44.53 3.74 9.46
C PRO A 486 44.64 4.89 10.45
N VAL A 487 43.56 5.11 11.19
CA VAL A 487 43.38 6.21 12.13
C VAL A 487 43.20 5.66 13.54
N LEU A 488 43.68 6.39 14.54
CA LEU A 488 43.48 6.03 15.94
C LEU A 488 42.06 6.37 16.39
N HIS A 489 41.28 5.35 16.74
CA HIS A 489 39.93 5.47 17.30
C HIS A 489 39.81 4.63 18.58
N ASN A 490 39.48 5.27 19.71
CA ASN A 490 39.40 4.62 21.03
C ASN A 490 40.64 3.77 21.36
N ASP A 491 41.83 4.38 21.23
CA ASP A 491 43.14 3.76 21.46
C ASP A 491 43.48 2.55 20.57
N ASN A 492 42.66 2.26 19.55
CA ASN A 492 42.89 1.20 18.58
C ASN A 492 43.05 1.78 17.17
N ILE A 493 43.88 1.11 16.37
CA ILE A 493 44.07 1.42 14.95
C ILE A 493 42.87 0.90 14.16
N SER A 494 42.21 1.75 13.37
CA SER A 494 41.03 1.39 12.60
C SER A 494 40.97 2.13 11.26
N TYR A 495 40.31 1.51 10.28
CA TYR A 495 39.93 2.11 8.99
C TYR A 495 38.50 2.64 9.03
N ALA A 496 38.05 3.38 8.02
CA ALA A 496 36.71 3.97 7.99
C ALA A 496 35.61 2.93 7.80
N PHE A 497 35.80 1.95 6.90
CA PHE A 497 34.77 0.96 6.53
C PHE A 497 33.45 1.63 6.12
N SER A 498 33.53 2.58 5.18
CA SER A 498 32.45 3.53 4.90
C SER A 498 31.18 2.87 4.35
N LEU A 499 31.31 1.88 3.45
CA LEU A 499 30.15 1.22 2.84
C LEU A 499 29.41 0.34 3.86
N SER A 500 30.16 -0.51 4.56
CA SER A 500 29.61 -1.37 5.62
C SER A 500 29.09 -0.56 6.81
N SER A 501 29.71 0.58 7.15
CA SER A 501 29.20 1.50 8.17
C SER A 501 27.85 2.09 7.80
N TRP A 502 27.63 2.43 6.53
CA TRP A 502 26.32 2.88 6.03
C TRP A 502 25.28 1.76 6.09
N VAL A 503 25.64 0.54 5.67
CA VAL A 503 24.74 -0.63 5.76
C VAL A 503 24.37 -0.92 7.21
N TYR A 504 25.35 -0.94 8.11
CA TYR A 504 25.15 -1.23 9.53
C TYR A 504 24.26 -0.18 10.20
N HIS A 505 24.41 1.10 9.83
CA HIS A 505 23.52 2.15 10.30
C HIS A 505 22.06 1.87 9.96
N TYR A 506 21.75 1.52 8.70
CA TYR A 506 20.39 1.18 8.28
C TYR A 506 19.90 -0.13 8.89
N LYS A 507 20.76 -1.12 9.08
CA LYS A 507 20.42 -2.36 9.79
C LYS A 507 19.96 -2.07 11.23
N LEU A 508 20.72 -1.27 11.97
CA LEU A 508 20.36 -0.84 13.34
C LEU A 508 19.05 -0.06 13.37
N ARG A 509 18.84 0.87 12.43
CA ARG A 509 17.56 1.59 12.32
C ARG A 509 16.38 0.65 12.06
N GLN A 510 16.55 -0.36 11.22
CA GLN A 510 15.50 -1.36 11.00
C GLN A 510 15.21 -2.18 12.26
N MET A 511 16.22 -2.56 13.04
CA MET A 511 16.03 -3.22 14.35
C MET A 511 15.19 -2.34 15.29
N GLU A 512 15.52 -1.06 15.38
CA GLU A 512 14.77 -0.07 16.16
C GLU A 512 13.32 0.04 15.66
N TRP A 513 13.11 0.19 14.35
CA TRP A 513 11.78 0.32 13.75
C TRP A 513 10.91 -0.92 13.98
N ILE A 514 11.46 -2.13 13.89
CA ILE A 514 10.73 -3.37 14.19
C ILE A 514 10.20 -3.34 15.64
N ILE A 515 11.00 -2.86 16.59
CA ILE A 515 10.58 -2.72 17.98
C ILE A 515 9.54 -1.60 18.13
N PHE A 516 9.80 -0.40 17.61
CA PHE A 516 8.85 0.73 17.67
C PHE A 516 7.49 0.37 17.09
N LEU A 517 7.47 -0.29 15.92
CA LEU A 517 6.23 -0.75 15.28
C LEU A 517 5.52 -1.81 16.12
N GLY A 518 6.25 -2.63 16.90
CA GLY A 518 5.61 -3.56 17.81
C GLY A 518 4.88 -2.88 18.96
N PHE A 519 5.36 -1.74 19.45
CA PHE A 519 4.60 -0.91 20.38
C PHE A 519 3.41 -0.24 19.68
N GLU A 520 3.62 0.34 18.49
CA GLU A 520 2.56 1.00 17.72
C GLU A 520 1.38 0.07 17.38
N LEU A 521 1.68 -1.19 17.07
CA LEU A 521 0.71 -2.21 16.67
C LEU A 521 0.23 -3.09 17.83
N GLU A 522 0.57 -2.72 19.08
CA GLU A 522 0.17 -3.46 20.29
C GLU A 522 0.56 -4.95 20.26
N VAL A 523 1.71 -5.26 19.65
CA VAL A 523 2.25 -6.63 19.51
C VAL A 523 2.85 -7.14 20.82
N TYR A 524 3.22 -6.23 21.71
CA TYR A 524 3.75 -6.54 23.04
C TYR A 524 2.64 -6.43 24.09
N LEU A 525 2.66 -7.32 25.07
CA LEU A 525 1.80 -7.22 26.25
C LEU A 525 2.44 -6.30 27.30
N PRO A 526 1.67 -5.66 28.20
CA PRO A 526 2.20 -4.70 29.16
C PRO A 526 3.34 -5.23 30.05
N HIS A 527 3.33 -6.53 30.39
CA HIS A 527 4.40 -7.16 31.19
C HIS A 527 5.71 -7.38 30.41
N GLU A 528 5.67 -7.29 29.08
CA GLU A 528 6.86 -7.38 28.22
C GLU A 528 7.51 -6.00 27.99
N PHE A 529 6.83 -4.89 28.34
CA PHE A 529 7.26 -3.55 27.93
C PHE A 529 8.63 -3.16 28.48
N ALA A 530 8.92 -3.43 29.75
CA ALA A 530 10.23 -3.14 30.34
C ALA A 530 11.36 -3.82 29.55
N GLY A 531 11.18 -5.10 29.22
CA GLY A 531 12.12 -5.87 28.42
C GLY A 531 12.26 -5.38 26.98
N MET A 532 11.15 -5.02 26.33
CA MET A 532 11.20 -4.52 24.95
C MET A 532 11.80 -3.11 24.86
N TYR A 533 11.56 -2.24 25.85
CA TYR A 533 12.25 -0.95 25.93
C TYR A 533 13.73 -1.11 26.24
N TRP A 534 14.10 -2.11 27.04
CA TRP A 534 15.50 -2.45 27.27
C TRP A 534 16.22 -2.86 25.98
N TYR A 535 15.61 -3.72 25.15
CA TYR A 535 16.17 -4.07 23.83
C TYR A 535 16.26 -2.87 22.89
N LEU A 536 15.24 -2.03 22.88
CA LEU A 536 15.25 -0.81 22.08
C LEU A 536 16.39 0.13 22.52
N GLN A 537 16.59 0.29 23.83
CA GLN A 537 17.69 1.05 24.39
C GLN A 537 19.06 0.43 24.04
N TYR A 538 19.16 -0.91 24.08
CA TYR A 538 20.36 -1.63 23.68
C TYR A 538 20.75 -1.32 22.23
N PHE A 539 19.80 -1.43 21.27
CA PHE A 539 20.06 -1.09 19.87
C PHE A 539 20.35 0.40 19.65
N LEU A 540 19.63 1.29 20.33
CA LEU A 540 19.90 2.74 20.26
C LEU A 540 21.30 3.10 20.78
N ARG A 541 21.75 2.46 21.86
CA ARG A 541 23.11 2.66 22.39
C ARG A 541 24.16 2.15 21.41
N THR A 542 23.94 1.00 20.79
CA THR A 542 24.82 0.47 19.74
C THR A 542 24.87 1.43 18.54
N ARG A 543 23.73 2.00 18.13
CA ARG A 543 23.67 3.01 17.07
C ARG A 543 24.39 4.30 17.45
N LEU A 544 24.27 4.77 18.69
CA LEU A 544 25.01 5.93 19.19
C LEU A 544 26.52 5.72 19.08
N GLN A 545 27.02 4.58 19.56
CA GLN A 545 28.44 4.24 19.46
C GLN A 545 28.92 4.18 18.00
N HIS A 546 28.10 3.59 17.11
CA HIS A 546 28.40 3.52 15.69
C HIS A 546 28.41 4.91 15.02
N LEU A 547 27.46 5.78 15.36
CA LEU A 547 27.41 7.14 14.83
C LEU A 547 28.57 8.01 15.34
N GLU A 548 29.02 7.82 16.59
CA GLU A 548 30.22 8.49 17.11
C GLU A 548 31.47 8.07 16.36
N ARG A 549 31.57 6.79 16.00
CA ARG A 549 32.61 6.28 15.10
C ARG A 549 32.52 6.94 13.73
N ILE A 550 31.34 6.96 13.08
CA ILE A 550 31.16 7.65 11.80
C ILE A 550 31.58 9.12 11.90
N ARG A 551 31.16 9.83 12.96
CA ARG A 551 31.52 11.23 13.20
C ARG A 551 33.04 11.45 13.26
N HIS A 552 33.77 10.52 13.86
CA HIS A 552 35.22 10.56 13.93
C HIS A 552 35.87 10.47 12.55
N PHE A 553 35.42 9.54 11.69
CA PHE A 553 35.96 9.37 10.34
C PHE A 553 35.52 10.45 9.34
N VAL A 554 34.40 11.12 9.59
CA VAL A 554 33.93 12.28 8.79
C VAL A 554 34.68 13.58 9.16
N HIS A 555 35.54 13.58 10.20
CA HIS A 555 36.21 14.80 10.67
C HIS A 555 37.28 15.31 9.69
N PRO A 556 37.37 16.63 9.41
CA PRO A 556 38.33 17.23 8.46
C PRO A 556 39.81 16.96 8.74
N GLY A 557 40.15 16.58 9.98
CA GLY A 557 41.53 16.26 10.38
C GLY A 557 41.92 14.79 10.19
N VAL A 558 40.96 13.94 9.81
CA VAL A 558 41.14 12.51 9.52
C VAL A 558 41.11 12.27 8.01
N ALA A 559 40.32 13.04 7.28
CA ALA A 559 40.41 13.13 5.84
C ALA A 559 41.63 14.01 5.48
N VAL A 560 42.76 13.43 5.06
CA VAL A 560 43.77 13.97 4.12
C VAL A 560 45.12 13.26 4.36
N ASP A 561 45.42 12.27 3.50
CA ASP A 561 46.67 12.14 2.73
C ASP A 561 46.70 10.78 2.00
N SER A 562 45.86 10.60 0.97
CA SER A 562 46.04 9.46 0.04
C SER A 562 47.18 9.79 -0.94
N PRO A 563 48.05 8.82 -1.32
CA PRO A 563 49.04 9.01 -2.39
C PRO A 563 48.42 9.43 -3.74
N LEU A 564 47.11 9.23 -3.93
CA LEU A 564 46.34 9.66 -5.11
C LEU A 564 45.93 11.14 -5.06
N ALA A 565 46.14 11.84 -3.94
CA ALA A 565 45.73 13.23 -3.70
C ALA A 565 46.31 14.21 -4.72
N ALA A 566 47.56 14.01 -5.15
CA ALA A 566 48.22 14.83 -6.16
C ALA A 566 47.58 14.72 -7.57
N THR A 567 46.80 13.67 -7.80
CA THR A 567 46.12 13.40 -9.07
C THR A 567 44.60 13.58 -8.99
N ARG A 568 44.01 14.07 -7.89
CA ARG A 568 42.54 14.16 -7.72
C ARG A 568 41.86 15.07 -8.74
N SER A 569 40.65 14.69 -9.16
CA SER A 569 39.75 15.63 -9.82
C SER A 569 39.25 16.65 -8.79
N LYS A 570 38.93 17.88 -9.21
CA LYS A 570 38.38 18.90 -8.31
C LYS A 570 37.05 18.46 -7.65
N GLU A 571 36.35 17.50 -8.25
CA GLU A 571 35.09 16.94 -7.78
C GLU A 571 35.26 15.90 -6.65
N CYS A 572 36.48 15.40 -6.42
CA CYS A 572 36.81 14.45 -5.34
C CYS A 572 37.38 15.13 -4.10
N ILE A 573 37.51 16.46 -4.13
CA ILE A 573 37.92 17.25 -2.97
C ILE A 573 36.64 17.71 -2.29
N ALA A 574 36.36 17.17 -1.10
CA ALA A 574 35.20 17.61 -0.32
C ALA A 574 35.31 19.12 -0.11
N SER A 575 34.28 19.86 -0.52
CA SER A 575 34.23 21.25 -0.12
C SER A 575 34.08 21.30 1.41
N ALA A 576 34.55 22.40 2.02
CA ALA A 576 34.31 22.61 3.45
C ALA A 576 32.81 22.54 3.79
N GLN A 577 31.94 22.86 2.82
CA GLN A 577 30.49 22.76 2.94
C GLN A 577 30.01 21.30 2.96
N ASP A 578 30.58 20.41 2.14
CA ASP A 578 30.17 19.00 2.09
C ASP A 578 30.50 18.28 3.40
N ILE A 579 31.70 18.52 3.94
CA ILE A 579 32.09 17.98 5.25
C ILE A 579 31.18 18.56 6.35
N ALA A 580 30.93 19.86 6.33
CA ALA A 580 30.03 20.49 7.30
C ALA A 580 28.60 19.93 7.23
N ASN A 581 28.09 19.64 6.02
CA ASN A 581 26.77 19.03 5.81
C ASN A 581 26.72 17.59 6.36
N ALA A 582 27.74 16.78 6.10
CA ALA A 582 27.81 15.41 6.63
C ALA A 582 27.92 15.42 8.15
N GLN A 583 28.77 16.28 8.73
CA GLN A 583 28.85 16.47 10.18
C GLN A 583 27.51 16.91 10.79
N ALA A 584 26.81 17.85 10.15
CA ALA A 584 25.49 18.28 10.60
C ALA A 584 24.48 17.13 10.58
N THR A 585 24.50 16.30 9.53
CA THR A 585 23.65 15.13 9.37
C THR A 585 23.92 14.07 10.45
N VAL A 586 25.19 13.74 10.69
CA VAL A 586 25.61 12.82 11.75
C VAL A 586 25.22 13.36 13.13
N ASN A 587 25.48 14.65 13.40
CA ASN A 587 25.12 15.29 14.68
C ASN A 587 23.61 15.30 14.92
N PHE A 588 22.79 15.56 13.90
CA PHE A 588 21.34 15.48 14.02
C PHE A 588 20.89 14.05 14.34
N THR A 589 21.46 13.07 13.65
CA THR A 589 21.12 11.65 13.82
C THR A 589 21.55 11.12 15.19
N LEU A 590 22.70 11.59 15.71
CA LEU A 590 23.16 11.36 17.08
C LEU A 590 22.18 11.94 18.10
N LEU A 591 21.75 13.18 17.91
CA LEU A 591 20.80 13.84 18.81
C LEU A 591 19.45 13.11 18.84
N GLU A 592 18.94 12.67 17.68
CA GLU A 592 17.73 11.86 17.59
C GLU A 592 17.89 10.54 18.37
N ALA A 593 19.00 9.82 18.17
CA ALA A 593 19.28 8.56 18.86
C ALA A 593 19.38 8.74 20.38
N ALA A 594 20.08 9.78 20.83
CA ALA A 594 20.26 10.09 22.24
C ALA A 594 18.92 10.44 22.91
N ALA A 595 18.11 11.29 22.27
CA ALA A 595 16.78 11.64 22.78
C ALA A 595 15.87 10.42 22.91
N LEU A 596 15.87 9.52 21.90
CA LEU A 596 15.10 8.28 21.95
C LEU A 596 15.62 7.33 23.02
N GLN A 597 16.94 7.24 23.21
CA GLN A 597 17.57 6.40 24.23
C GLN A 597 17.17 6.86 25.63
N GLU A 598 17.18 8.15 25.91
CA GLU A 598 16.72 8.72 27.19
C GLU A 598 15.21 8.48 27.43
N LEU A 599 14.38 8.63 26.40
CA LEU A 599 12.96 8.28 26.49
C LEU A 599 12.77 6.79 26.79
N CYS A 600 13.56 5.91 26.17
CA CYS A 600 13.52 4.48 26.47
C CYS A 600 13.96 4.21 27.92
N SER A 601 15.02 4.86 28.42
CA SER A 601 15.44 4.78 29.82
C SER A 601 14.29 5.11 30.78
N ALA A 602 13.58 6.22 30.52
CA ALA A 602 12.44 6.63 31.33
C ALA A 602 11.31 5.58 31.31
N MET A 603 11.03 4.99 30.14
CA MET A 603 10.01 3.96 30.01
C MET A 603 10.41 2.65 30.69
N ILE A 604 11.68 2.25 30.64
CA ILE A 604 12.19 1.11 31.42
C ILE A 604 11.92 1.34 32.91
N PHE A 605 12.33 2.50 33.46
CA PHE A 605 12.11 2.80 34.87
C PHE A 605 10.63 2.80 35.26
N LEU A 606 9.77 3.37 34.42
CA LEU A 606 8.32 3.37 34.64
C LEU A 606 7.77 1.94 34.72
N TYR A 607 8.03 1.10 33.72
CA TYR A 607 7.47 -0.25 33.68
C TYR A 607 8.09 -1.19 34.71
N THR A 608 9.37 -1.00 35.05
CA THR A 608 10.00 -1.70 36.18
C THR A 608 9.35 -1.31 37.51
N ALA A 609 9.06 -0.02 37.72
CA ALA A 609 8.36 0.42 38.93
C ALA A 609 6.93 -0.14 39.01
N LEU A 610 6.19 -0.12 37.90
CA LEU A 610 4.83 -0.69 37.83
C LEU A 610 4.82 -2.21 38.09
N ALA A 611 5.81 -2.94 37.57
CA ALA A 611 5.96 -4.37 37.81
C ALA A 611 6.26 -4.65 39.31
N ARG A 612 7.19 -3.90 39.92
CA ARG A 612 7.54 -4.04 41.35
C ARG A 612 6.37 -3.72 42.29
N LEU A 613 5.52 -2.78 41.91
CA LEU A 613 4.27 -2.46 42.63
C LEU A 613 3.15 -3.48 42.39
N GLY A 614 3.36 -4.49 41.52
CA GLY A 614 2.35 -5.48 41.17
C GLY A 614 1.18 -4.91 40.34
N LEU A 615 1.36 -3.72 39.75
CA LEU A 615 0.34 -3.04 38.93
C LEU A 615 0.30 -3.61 37.50
N VAL A 616 1.42 -4.13 37.01
CA VAL A 616 1.49 -4.91 35.77
C VAL A 616 1.67 -6.37 36.14
N LYS A 617 0.68 -7.20 35.79
CA LYS A 617 0.66 -8.63 36.12
C LYS A 617 1.00 -9.48 34.91
N THR A 618 1.85 -10.48 35.13
CA THR A 618 2.10 -11.53 34.14
C THR A 618 0.96 -12.55 34.20
N PRO A 619 0.26 -12.82 33.09
CA PRO A 619 -0.80 -13.82 33.06
C PRO A 619 -0.21 -15.24 33.24
N PRO A 620 -0.94 -16.19 33.82
CA PRO A 620 -0.50 -17.58 33.91
C PRO A 620 -0.42 -18.21 32.52
N GLN A 621 0.72 -18.82 32.19
CA GLN A 621 0.96 -19.44 30.88
C GLN A 621 1.44 -20.90 31.03
N PRO A 622 0.52 -21.87 31.21
CA PRO A 622 0.88 -23.24 31.58
C PRO A 622 1.47 -24.07 30.42
N TYR A 623 1.30 -23.63 29.18
CA TYR A 623 1.71 -24.37 27.98
C TYR A 623 3.05 -23.90 27.38
N SER A 624 3.75 -22.95 28.02
CA SER A 624 5.04 -22.44 27.54
C SER A 624 5.94 -21.98 28.69
N THR A 625 7.25 -21.92 28.43
CA THR A 625 8.26 -21.38 29.36
C THR A 625 8.60 -19.93 29.01
N ASP A 626 9.19 -19.18 29.94
CA ASP A 626 9.67 -17.81 29.66
C ASP A 626 10.70 -17.80 28.51
N VAL A 627 11.58 -18.81 28.47
CA VAL A 627 12.60 -19.00 27.43
C VAL A 627 11.95 -19.11 26.04
N MET A 628 10.96 -20.01 25.87
CA MET A 628 10.28 -20.20 24.58
C MET A 628 9.58 -18.93 24.10
N ARG A 629 8.99 -18.17 25.03
CA ARG A 629 8.32 -16.89 24.71
C ARG A 629 9.31 -15.83 24.30
N TYR A 630 10.41 -15.73 25.02
CA TYR A 630 11.50 -14.85 24.72
C TYR A 630 12.11 -15.16 23.34
N GLU A 631 12.40 -16.43 23.03
CA GLU A 631 12.89 -16.86 21.72
C GLU A 631 11.89 -16.51 20.60
N LEU A 632 10.59 -16.76 20.81
CA LEU A 632 9.56 -16.38 19.85
C LEU A 632 9.53 -14.86 19.61
N ARG A 633 9.69 -14.07 20.68
CA ARG A 633 9.67 -12.61 20.64
C ARG A 633 10.89 -12.05 19.91
N MET A 634 12.06 -12.65 20.12
CA MET A 634 13.33 -12.27 19.51
C MET A 634 13.59 -12.96 18.17
N LYS A 635 12.70 -13.85 17.71
CA LYS A 635 12.84 -14.60 16.46
C LYS A 635 13.28 -13.78 15.25
N PRO A 636 12.80 -12.54 15.01
CA PRO A 636 13.27 -11.71 13.89
C PRO A 636 14.77 -11.39 13.92
N PHE A 637 15.41 -11.48 15.09
CA PHE A 637 16.80 -11.07 15.32
C PHE A 637 17.76 -12.24 15.57
N LEU A 638 17.25 -13.46 15.80
CA LEU A 638 18.09 -14.63 16.19
C LEU A 638 19.15 -15.01 15.16
N THR A 639 18.99 -14.61 13.89
CA THR A 639 19.95 -14.91 12.82
C THR A 639 20.89 -13.73 12.53
N ILE A 640 20.79 -12.63 13.26
CA ILE A 640 21.55 -11.40 13.03
C ILE A 640 22.86 -11.47 13.81
N GLY A 641 23.99 -11.35 13.14
CA GLY A 641 25.29 -11.54 13.78
C GLY A 641 25.72 -10.40 14.71
N CYS A 642 25.44 -9.15 14.33
CA CYS A 642 25.88 -7.97 15.11
C CYS A 642 24.87 -6.82 15.04
N PRO A 643 24.34 -6.30 16.17
CA PRO A 643 24.48 -6.85 17.51
C PRO A 643 23.68 -8.15 17.66
N ASP A 644 24.27 -9.14 18.31
CA ASP A 644 23.61 -10.42 18.60
C ASP A 644 22.50 -10.26 19.66
N VAL A 645 21.56 -11.20 19.66
CA VAL A 645 20.51 -11.31 20.67
C VAL A 645 21.13 -11.74 22.00
N VAL A 646 20.85 -10.99 23.06
CA VAL A 646 21.39 -11.28 24.39
C VAL A 646 20.77 -12.57 24.93
N PRO A 647 21.55 -13.58 25.37
CA PRO A 647 21.01 -14.83 25.90
C PRO A 647 19.94 -14.60 26.98
N PHE A 648 18.92 -15.45 27.03
CA PHE A 648 17.76 -15.25 27.91
C PHE A 648 18.14 -15.04 29.38
N GLU A 649 19.10 -15.81 29.90
CA GLU A 649 19.53 -15.71 31.30
C GLU A 649 20.16 -14.34 31.61
N ASP A 650 20.98 -13.82 30.70
CA ASP A 650 21.60 -12.50 30.83
C ASP A 650 20.56 -11.38 30.70
N PHE A 651 19.65 -11.51 29.72
CA PHE A 651 18.53 -10.58 29.56
C PHE A 651 17.67 -10.52 30.83
N LYS A 652 17.31 -11.68 31.38
CA LYS A 652 16.53 -11.77 32.61
C LYS A 652 17.26 -11.14 33.79
N ALA A 653 18.55 -11.43 33.96
CA ALA A 653 19.36 -10.84 35.01
C ALA A 653 19.44 -9.31 34.91
N LEU A 654 19.45 -8.75 33.69
CA LEU A 654 19.50 -7.31 33.44
C LEU A 654 18.15 -6.62 33.64
N VAL A 655 17.05 -7.21 33.17
CA VAL A 655 15.71 -6.60 33.24
C VAL A 655 15.08 -6.76 34.62
N ASP A 656 15.25 -7.93 35.26
CA ASP A 656 14.71 -8.20 36.59
C ASP A 656 15.63 -7.72 37.71
N ASN A 657 16.73 -7.03 37.37
CA ASN A 657 17.72 -6.58 38.34
C ASN A 657 17.08 -5.73 39.46
N PRO A 658 17.12 -6.18 40.73
CA PRO A 658 16.52 -5.45 41.85
C PRO A 658 17.26 -4.13 42.14
N ASP A 659 18.55 -4.06 41.79
CA ASP A 659 19.44 -2.93 42.05
C ASP A 659 19.38 -1.84 40.98
N ILE A 660 18.50 -1.96 39.97
CA ILE A 660 18.14 -0.81 39.13
C ILE A 660 17.57 0.25 40.08
N GLU A 661 18.40 1.24 40.42
CA GLU A 661 18.03 2.38 41.24
C GLU A 661 16.99 3.19 40.48
N VAL A 662 15.72 3.06 40.87
CA VAL A 662 14.63 3.96 40.44
C VAL A 662 14.73 5.31 41.16
N ARG A 663 15.90 5.65 41.71
CA ARG A 663 16.14 6.90 42.44
C ARG A 663 16.52 7.99 41.45
N PHE A 664 15.61 8.94 41.28
CA PHE A 664 15.83 10.20 40.57
C PHE A 664 17.12 10.89 41.04
N SER A 665 18.17 10.79 40.23
CA SER A 665 19.36 11.62 40.30
C SER A 665 19.58 12.21 38.90
N MET A 666 18.81 13.25 38.58
CA MET A 666 19.20 14.17 37.50
C MET A 666 20.52 14.83 37.92
N LYS A 667 21.64 14.32 37.42
CA LYS A 667 22.75 15.20 37.06
C LYS A 667 22.69 15.38 35.55
N PRO A 668 22.34 16.57 35.04
CA PRO A 668 22.36 16.81 33.61
C PRO A 668 23.79 16.62 33.10
N TYR A 669 23.94 15.85 32.03
CA TYR A 669 25.21 15.67 31.29
C TYR A 669 25.67 16.96 30.56
N TRP A 670 25.09 18.12 30.88
CA TRP A 670 25.39 19.42 30.28
C TRP A 670 25.98 20.42 31.28
N SER A 671 26.95 20.00 32.08
CA SER A 671 27.78 20.93 32.84
C SER A 671 29.28 20.75 32.55
N ARG A 672 29.75 21.54 31.57
CA ARG A 672 31.11 22.10 31.33
C ARG A 672 32.31 21.13 31.44
N GLU A 673 33.03 20.97 30.33
CA GLU A 673 34.07 21.92 29.86
C GLU A 673 33.99 22.07 28.34
#